data_AF-A0A7J2GYY7-F1
#
_entry.id   AF-A0A7J2GYY7-F1
#
_cell.length_a   1.000
_cell.length_b   1.000
_cell.length_c   1.000
_cell.angle_alpha   90.00
_cell.angle_beta   90.00
_cell.angle_gamma   90.00
#
_symmetry.space_group_name_H-M   'P 1'
#
loop_
_entity.id
_entity.type
_entity.pdbx_description
1 polymer ?
#
loop_
_entity_poly.entity_id
_entity_poly.type
_entity_poly.pdbx_seq_one_letter_code
_entity_poly.pdbx_strand_id
1 'polypeptide(L)'
;VNLTPIDVRERLGRIPDDDLLLLGVSPQAGRPEWMVLTLLPIPPVTVRPSITLETGERSEDDLTHKLGDIVRTNQRLAENIMAGAPQIIIDDLWELLQYHVTTFFNNSISQVPPARHRSGRVLKTLADRIRGKEGRFRHNLAGKRVDFSARTVISPDSYIKPDEVGVPYEVAMELTIPERVTEWNIEWLKKFVENGPDKYPGANYVITPQGRKRITKETKEAILQELVPGHIVERHLLDGDLVLFNRQPSLHRMNIMAHRVRVLPYKTFRISPVVTDPYNADFDGDEMNLHVPQTEEARAEAEILMEVKHHLVTPRYGLPIVGGKQDYVLGCYLLTSGKRKFPRSFVEQLMFSIGVEEIPDKKEFTGKEIFSLLLPKDFNYVEDPEKCKECKQKGSDTCVLIKNGQLICGAVTKKLIGGGKGKLFQEFYKLYGPEKTLDLMHKVALLGVEFLMHEGASVSLADTDLPEGAHEKIVERLKKAEEEVEKLIKLYKEGKLEPYPGRTARETLEGAMMSILNQARDDTSKVLKKYLKRDTGTFTMIRSGAKGSTLNLILMVACLGQQSLRGERISRGYRGRTLSLFKKGDIGVRAGGFVMHGYKEGLDPVEFFFHAVAGRDSLVNKGMRTPKSGYLQRRLVNALQDVKVLYDGTVRDSSGVIIQFKYGEDGIDVSKSDHGDIDIDMIIERVKGVG
;
A
#
# COMPACT_ATOMS: atom_id res chain seq x y z
N VAL A 1 -15.05 55.97 -17.50
CA VAL A 1 -16.14 55.66 -18.46
C VAL A 1 -16.60 54.25 -18.14
N ASN A 2 -17.80 54.09 -17.58
CA ASN A 2 -18.38 52.75 -17.38
C ASN A 2 -18.95 52.31 -18.72
N LEU A 3 -18.44 51.20 -19.27
CA LEU A 3 -18.96 50.59 -20.49
C LEU A 3 -20.10 49.65 -20.10
N THR A 4 -21.28 49.83 -20.69
CA THR A 4 -22.39 48.91 -20.41
C THR A 4 -22.15 47.58 -21.14
N PRO A 5 -22.67 46.44 -20.63
CA PRO A 5 -22.56 45.16 -21.34
C PRO A 5 -23.16 45.20 -22.76
N ILE A 6 -24.14 46.07 -23.01
CA ILE A 6 -24.75 46.27 -24.32
C ILE A 6 -23.74 46.92 -25.28
N ASP A 7 -23.09 48.00 -24.87
CA ASP A 7 -22.04 48.66 -25.67
C ASP A 7 -20.88 47.71 -25.98
N VAL A 8 -20.50 46.88 -25.00
CA VAL A 8 -19.44 45.87 -25.16
C VAL A 8 -19.85 44.84 -26.21
N ARG A 9 -21.07 44.31 -26.13
CA ARG A 9 -21.58 43.32 -27.10
C ARG A 9 -21.63 43.90 -28.51
N GLU A 10 -22.10 45.13 -28.66
CA GLU A 10 -22.17 45.79 -29.97
C GLU A 10 -20.78 45.96 -30.60
N ARG A 11 -19.79 46.40 -29.80
CA ARG A 11 -18.40 46.51 -30.27
C ARG A 11 -17.83 45.14 -30.69
N LEU A 12 -18.07 44.10 -29.89
CA LEU A 12 -17.60 42.74 -30.19
C LEU A 12 -18.27 42.16 -31.44
N GLY A 13 -19.55 42.45 -31.67
CA GLY A 13 -20.29 41.98 -32.84
C GLY A 13 -19.86 42.63 -34.16
N ARG A 14 -19.14 43.76 -34.13
CA ARG A 14 -18.61 44.43 -35.33
C ARG A 14 -17.31 43.82 -35.83
N ILE A 15 -16.68 42.90 -35.09
CA ILE A 15 -15.43 42.27 -35.49
C ILE A 15 -15.71 41.31 -36.66
N PRO A 16 -15.04 41.47 -37.82
CA PRO A 16 -15.20 40.56 -38.94
C PRO A 16 -14.53 39.21 -38.66
N ASP A 17 -15.00 38.16 -39.33
CA ASP A 17 -14.57 36.78 -39.07
C ASP A 17 -13.08 36.55 -39.35
N ASP A 18 -12.50 37.27 -40.33
CA ASP A 18 -11.08 37.20 -40.66
C ASP A 18 -10.19 37.72 -39.50
N ASP A 19 -10.64 38.77 -38.80
CA ASP A 19 -9.92 39.33 -37.66
C ASP A 19 -9.99 38.38 -36.45
N LEU A 20 -11.08 37.64 -36.29
CA LEU A 20 -11.22 36.65 -35.21
C LEU A 20 -10.18 35.52 -35.34
N LEU A 21 -9.90 35.06 -36.56
CA LEU A 21 -8.88 34.05 -36.81
C LEU A 21 -7.47 34.55 -36.41
N LEU A 22 -7.16 35.82 -36.69
CA LEU A 22 -5.91 36.45 -36.26
C LEU A 22 -5.80 36.55 -34.72
N LEU A 23 -6.93 36.70 -34.03
CA LEU A 23 -7.02 36.68 -32.58
C LEU A 23 -7.02 35.26 -31.97
N GLY A 24 -6.95 34.22 -32.81
CA GLY A 24 -6.97 32.82 -32.37
C GLY A 24 -8.36 32.30 -31.99
N VAL A 25 -9.43 32.97 -32.45
CA VAL A 25 -10.82 32.59 -32.19
C VAL A 25 -11.43 32.03 -33.47
N SER A 26 -11.96 30.80 -33.43
CA SER A 26 -12.70 30.24 -34.56
C SER A 26 -14.11 30.83 -34.63
N PRO A 27 -14.50 31.53 -35.71
CA PRO A 27 -15.83 32.16 -35.84
C PRO A 27 -16.98 31.16 -35.73
N GLN A 28 -16.77 29.91 -36.16
CA GLN A 28 -17.76 28.85 -36.09
C GLN A 28 -17.93 28.28 -34.68
N ALA A 29 -16.87 28.29 -33.87
CA ALA A 29 -16.87 27.65 -32.55
C ALA A 29 -17.27 28.61 -31.43
N GLY A 30 -17.00 29.91 -31.57
CA GLY A 30 -17.33 30.88 -30.53
C GLY A 30 -17.06 32.32 -30.94
N ARG A 31 -18.11 33.07 -31.26
CA ARG A 31 -17.97 34.52 -31.51
C ARG A 31 -17.86 35.30 -30.19
N PRO A 32 -17.01 36.34 -30.08
CA PRO A 32 -16.79 37.05 -28.81
C PRO A 32 -18.05 37.67 -28.20
N GLU A 33 -19.00 38.13 -29.01
CA GLU A 33 -20.27 38.69 -28.53
C GLU A 33 -21.15 37.67 -27.80
N TRP A 34 -20.90 36.36 -27.96
CA TRP A 34 -21.58 35.30 -27.21
C TRP A 34 -21.15 35.25 -25.75
N MET A 35 -20.01 35.86 -25.39
CA MET A 35 -19.59 36.00 -23.99
C MET A 35 -20.54 36.92 -23.20
N VAL A 36 -21.22 37.85 -23.88
CA VAL A 36 -22.30 38.66 -23.30
C VAL A 36 -23.62 37.94 -23.53
N LEU A 37 -24.09 37.24 -22.50
CA LEU A 37 -25.28 36.40 -22.57
C LEU A 37 -26.54 37.23 -22.88
N THR A 38 -27.27 36.82 -23.92
CA THR A 38 -28.62 37.30 -24.24
C THR A 38 -29.69 36.29 -23.87
N LEU A 39 -29.36 35.00 -23.96
CA LEU A 39 -30.22 33.89 -23.58
C LEU A 39 -29.46 33.01 -22.58
N LEU A 40 -30.11 32.67 -21.48
CA LEU A 40 -29.56 31.78 -20.45
C LEU A 40 -30.26 30.41 -20.54
N PRO A 41 -29.56 29.32 -20.90
CA PRO A 41 -30.16 27.99 -20.92
C PRO A 41 -30.43 27.50 -19.50
N ILE A 42 -31.65 27.02 -19.26
CA ILE A 42 -32.06 26.45 -17.96
C ILE A 42 -31.77 24.95 -17.96
N PRO A 43 -30.97 24.42 -17.00
CA PRO A 43 -30.70 23.00 -16.93
C PRO A 43 -31.97 22.17 -16.64
N PRO A 44 -32.08 20.96 -17.23
CA PRO A 44 -33.23 20.08 -17.02
C PRO A 44 -33.30 19.59 -15.56
N VAL A 45 -34.49 19.16 -15.13
CA VAL A 45 -34.77 18.70 -13.76
C VAL A 45 -33.86 17.53 -13.35
N THR A 46 -33.45 16.68 -14.29
CA THR A 46 -32.49 15.58 -14.06
C THR A 46 -31.14 16.04 -13.51
N VAL A 47 -30.72 17.28 -13.78
CA VAL A 47 -29.47 17.88 -13.26
C VAL A 47 -29.69 18.57 -11.91
N ARG A 48 -30.94 18.91 -11.58
CA ARG A 48 -31.37 19.63 -10.38
C ARG A 48 -32.52 18.89 -9.67
N PRO A 49 -32.30 17.64 -9.23
CA PRO A 49 -33.37 16.81 -8.67
C PRO A 49 -33.86 17.37 -7.34
N SER A 50 -35.18 17.33 -7.12
CA SER A 50 -35.81 17.61 -5.83
C SER A 50 -35.78 16.35 -4.95
N ILE A 51 -35.50 16.50 -3.66
CA ILE A 51 -35.52 15.40 -2.69
C ILE A 51 -36.71 15.58 -1.77
N THR A 52 -37.51 14.53 -1.58
CA THR A 52 -38.51 14.48 -0.50
C THR A 52 -37.83 14.02 0.78
N LEU A 53 -37.87 14.85 1.81
CA LEU A 53 -37.40 14.49 3.15
C LEU A 53 -38.35 13.45 3.78
N GLU A 54 -37.89 12.71 4.78
CA GLU A 54 -38.71 11.74 5.52
C GLU A 54 -39.94 12.40 6.20
N THR A 55 -39.87 13.71 6.45
CA THR A 55 -40.98 14.54 6.96
C THR A 55 -42.07 14.83 5.92
N GLY A 56 -41.89 14.41 4.67
CA GLY A 56 -42.79 14.70 3.55
C GLY A 56 -42.55 16.06 2.87
N GLU A 57 -41.69 16.91 3.44
CA GLU A 57 -41.33 18.19 2.84
C GLU A 57 -40.41 18.02 1.63
N ARG A 58 -40.64 18.81 0.58
CA ARG A 58 -39.77 18.83 -0.61
C ARG A 58 -38.62 19.81 -0.40
N SER A 59 -37.40 19.31 -0.52
CA SER A 59 -36.18 20.12 -0.60
C SER A 59 -35.77 20.25 -2.06
N GLU A 60 -35.79 21.49 -2.56
CA GLU A 60 -35.34 21.82 -3.91
C GLU A 60 -33.81 21.94 -3.99
N ASP A 61 -33.28 21.73 -5.18
CA ASP A 61 -31.85 21.83 -5.46
C ASP A 61 -31.34 23.29 -5.37
N ASP A 62 -30.09 23.47 -4.92
CA ASP A 62 -29.45 24.79 -4.78
C ASP A 62 -29.45 25.60 -6.10
N LEU A 63 -29.36 24.94 -7.28
CA LEU A 63 -29.46 25.61 -8.58
C LEU A 63 -30.88 26.09 -8.87
N THR A 64 -31.90 25.31 -8.49
CA THR A 64 -33.31 25.70 -8.66
C THR A 64 -33.62 26.95 -7.86
N HIS A 65 -33.13 27.04 -6.62
CA HIS A 65 -33.25 28.26 -5.81
C HIS A 65 -32.69 29.49 -6.51
N LYS A 66 -31.48 29.37 -7.08
CA LYS A 66 -30.83 30.49 -7.75
C LYS A 66 -31.51 30.87 -9.06
N LEU A 67 -32.01 29.90 -9.83
CA LEU A 67 -32.81 30.15 -11.03
C LEU A 67 -34.10 30.89 -10.69
N GLY A 68 -34.75 30.55 -9.58
CA GLY A 68 -35.93 31.28 -9.09
C GLY A 68 -35.65 32.75 -8.83
N ASP A 69 -34.50 33.08 -8.23
CA ASP A 69 -34.08 34.47 -8.04
C ASP A 69 -33.77 35.18 -9.37
N ILE A 70 -33.10 34.51 -10.32
CA ILE A 70 -32.80 35.07 -11.65
C ILE A 70 -34.10 35.45 -12.37
N VAL A 71 -35.07 34.52 -12.44
CA VAL A 71 -36.33 34.74 -13.14
C VAL A 71 -37.12 35.87 -12.47
N ARG A 72 -37.17 35.91 -11.13
CA ARG A 72 -37.87 36.97 -10.38
C ARG A 72 -37.25 38.34 -10.63
N THR A 73 -35.92 38.45 -10.58
CA THR A 73 -35.23 39.73 -10.81
C THR A 73 -35.35 40.15 -12.27
N ASN A 74 -35.27 39.22 -13.22
CA ASN A 74 -35.47 39.50 -14.65
C ASN A 74 -36.90 40.01 -14.95
N GLN A 75 -37.92 39.40 -14.36
CA GLN A 75 -39.30 39.85 -14.51
C GLN A 75 -39.50 41.26 -13.92
N ARG A 76 -38.97 41.51 -12.71
CA ARG A 76 -39.01 42.84 -12.08
C ARG A 76 -38.32 43.90 -12.93
N LEU A 77 -37.16 43.58 -13.49
CA LEU A 77 -36.44 44.49 -14.38
C LEU A 77 -37.29 44.84 -15.61
N ALA A 78 -37.90 43.83 -16.26
CA ALA A 78 -38.77 44.05 -17.41
C ALA A 78 -40.00 44.92 -17.07
N GLU A 79 -40.67 44.65 -15.95
CA GLU A 79 -41.83 45.43 -15.49
C GLU A 79 -41.47 46.90 -15.19
N ASN A 80 -40.33 47.16 -14.54
CA ASN A 80 -39.89 48.52 -14.22
C ASN A 80 -39.44 49.31 -15.46
N ILE A 81 -38.83 48.64 -16.44
CA ILE A 81 -38.50 49.26 -17.74
C ILE A 81 -39.78 49.67 -18.48
N MET A 82 -40.78 48.78 -18.53
CA MET A 82 -42.06 49.09 -19.18
C MET A 82 -42.86 50.19 -18.47
N ALA A 83 -42.75 50.28 -17.15
CA ALA A 83 -43.40 51.31 -16.34
C ALA A 83 -42.70 52.68 -16.39
N GLY A 84 -41.54 52.80 -17.04
CA GLY A 84 -40.78 54.05 -17.11
C GLY A 84 -40.14 54.47 -15.77
N ALA A 85 -39.70 53.49 -14.97
CA ALA A 85 -39.05 53.76 -13.69
C ALA A 85 -37.74 54.57 -13.86
N PRO A 86 -37.31 55.33 -12.83
CA PRO A 86 -36.03 56.05 -12.86
C PRO A 86 -34.83 55.13 -13.12
N GLN A 87 -33.84 55.65 -13.87
CA GLN A 87 -32.65 54.89 -14.29
C GLN A 87 -31.89 54.26 -13.12
N ILE A 88 -31.83 54.92 -11.96
CA ILE A 88 -31.16 54.40 -10.76
C ILE A 88 -31.75 53.05 -10.32
N ILE A 89 -33.08 52.92 -10.36
CA ILE A 89 -33.78 51.69 -9.96
C ILE A 89 -33.53 50.58 -10.99
N ILE A 90 -33.47 50.93 -12.27
CA ILE A 90 -33.17 49.99 -13.36
C ILE A 90 -31.73 49.49 -13.23
N ASP A 91 -30.77 50.38 -12.95
CA ASP A 91 -29.36 50.05 -12.78
C ASP A 91 -29.15 49.14 -11.54
N ASP A 92 -29.82 49.42 -10.41
CA ASP A 92 -29.77 48.55 -9.22
C ASP A 92 -30.32 47.13 -9.51
N LEU A 93 -31.45 47.03 -10.23
CA LEU A 93 -32.02 45.73 -10.64
C LEU A 93 -31.13 45.01 -11.67
N TRP A 94 -30.46 45.76 -12.54
CA TRP A 94 -29.49 45.25 -13.50
C TRP A 94 -28.28 44.65 -12.79
N GLU A 95 -27.68 45.37 -11.84
CA GLU A 95 -26.56 44.88 -11.03
C GLU A 95 -26.97 43.65 -10.21
N LEU A 96 -28.20 43.64 -9.67
CA LEU A 96 -28.73 42.49 -8.96
C LEU A 96 -28.92 41.27 -9.87
N LEU A 97 -29.43 41.46 -11.10
CA LEU A 97 -29.54 40.39 -12.08
C LEU A 97 -28.16 39.84 -12.44
N GLN A 98 -27.20 40.72 -12.69
CA GLN A 98 -25.82 40.35 -12.95
C GLN A 98 -25.22 39.56 -11.78
N TYR A 99 -25.47 39.96 -10.53
CA TYR A 99 -25.09 39.22 -9.34
C TYR A 99 -25.70 37.81 -9.32
N HIS A 100 -26.99 37.67 -9.61
CA HIS A 100 -27.66 36.37 -9.58
C HIS A 100 -27.15 35.43 -10.68
N VAL A 101 -26.93 35.92 -11.90
CA VAL A 101 -26.35 35.13 -13.00
C VAL A 101 -24.90 34.75 -12.70
N THR A 102 -24.10 35.70 -12.20
CA THR A 102 -22.69 35.48 -11.86
C THR A 102 -22.55 34.39 -10.80
N THR A 103 -23.30 34.50 -9.71
CA THR A 103 -23.25 33.51 -8.62
C THR A 103 -23.88 32.18 -9.00
N PHE A 104 -24.79 32.11 -9.99
CA PHE A 104 -25.30 30.84 -10.54
C PHE A 104 -24.20 30.02 -11.26
N PHE A 105 -23.32 30.68 -12.00
CA PHE A 105 -22.17 30.02 -12.62
C PHE A 105 -21.08 29.70 -11.60
N ASN A 106 -20.68 30.70 -10.80
CA ASN A 106 -19.63 30.55 -9.81
C ASN A 106 -19.90 31.41 -8.56
N ASN A 107 -20.26 30.74 -7.47
CA ASN A 107 -20.52 31.37 -6.18
C ASN A 107 -19.26 31.60 -5.32
N SER A 108 -18.08 31.30 -5.85
CA SER A 108 -16.78 31.38 -5.15
C SER A 108 -15.87 32.49 -5.70
N ILE A 109 -16.44 33.45 -6.43
CA ILE A 109 -15.69 34.58 -7.01
C ILE A 109 -15.20 35.51 -5.90
N SER A 110 -13.95 35.95 -6.01
CA SER A 110 -13.37 36.92 -5.07
C SER A 110 -14.12 38.26 -5.15
N GLN A 111 -14.27 38.95 -4.03
CA GLN A 111 -14.90 40.27 -3.91
C GLN A 111 -16.42 40.32 -4.18
N VAL A 112 -17.07 39.19 -4.54
CA VAL A 112 -18.52 39.09 -4.68
C VAL A 112 -19.10 38.35 -3.45
N PRO A 113 -20.14 38.87 -2.78
CA PRO A 113 -20.70 38.22 -1.61
C PRO A 113 -21.33 36.86 -1.99
N PRO A 114 -20.98 35.76 -1.31
CA PRO A 114 -21.50 34.44 -1.68
C PRO A 114 -23.00 34.37 -1.42
N ALA A 115 -23.74 33.87 -2.40
CA ALA A 115 -25.15 33.58 -2.27
C ALA A 115 -25.36 32.47 -1.24
N ARG A 116 -26.24 32.73 -0.27
CA ARG A 116 -26.52 31.84 0.86
C ARG A 116 -27.99 31.44 0.87
N HIS A 117 -28.23 30.23 1.35
CA HIS A 117 -29.56 29.77 1.73
C HIS A 117 -30.05 30.56 2.97
N ARG A 118 -31.36 30.51 3.27
CA ARG A 118 -31.96 31.14 4.47
C ARG A 118 -31.31 30.68 5.78
N SER A 119 -30.72 29.50 5.80
CA SER A 119 -29.99 28.93 6.94
C SER A 119 -28.54 29.43 7.08
N GLY A 120 -28.06 30.32 6.20
CA GLY A 120 -26.69 30.82 6.17
C GLY A 120 -25.68 29.91 5.44
N ARG A 121 -26.09 28.70 5.04
CA ARG A 121 -25.29 27.79 4.21
C ARG A 121 -25.02 28.40 2.83
N VAL A 122 -23.78 28.38 2.36
CA VAL A 122 -23.42 28.82 1.00
C VAL A 122 -24.00 27.84 -0.04
N LEU A 123 -24.62 28.38 -1.09
CA LEU A 123 -25.19 27.56 -2.17
C LEU A 123 -24.09 26.91 -3.01
N LYS A 124 -24.25 25.62 -3.36
CA LYS A 124 -23.35 24.90 -4.26
C LYS A 124 -23.81 25.05 -5.72
N THR A 125 -23.04 25.83 -6.47
CA THR A 125 -23.38 26.24 -7.85
C THR A 125 -22.59 25.45 -8.89
N LEU A 126 -22.72 25.77 -10.18
CA LEU A 126 -22.16 24.94 -11.26
C LEU A 126 -20.66 24.72 -11.12
N ALA A 127 -19.88 25.79 -10.91
CA ALA A 127 -18.44 25.69 -10.73
C ALA A 127 -18.06 24.83 -9.51
N ASP A 128 -18.79 24.94 -8.39
CA ASP A 128 -18.51 24.18 -7.16
C ASP A 128 -18.80 22.69 -7.33
N ARG A 129 -19.80 22.34 -8.15
CA ARG A 129 -20.13 20.93 -8.46
C ARG A 129 -19.03 20.28 -9.30
N ILE A 130 -18.37 21.05 -10.17
CA ILE A 130 -17.33 20.57 -11.06
C ILE A 130 -15.96 20.55 -10.33
N ARG A 131 -15.65 21.63 -9.62
CA ARG A 131 -14.39 21.85 -8.91
C ARG A 131 -14.32 21.04 -7.62
N GLY A 132 -13.09 20.83 -7.13
CA GLY A 132 -12.85 20.29 -5.79
C GLY A 132 -12.60 18.78 -5.77
N LYS A 133 -12.34 18.24 -4.58
CA LYS A 133 -12.02 16.82 -4.38
C LYS A 133 -13.27 15.92 -4.54
N GLU A 134 -14.41 16.41 -4.08
CA GLU A 134 -15.72 15.74 -4.19
C GLU A 134 -16.52 16.20 -5.41
N GLY A 135 -15.92 17.01 -6.29
CA GLY A 135 -16.55 17.47 -7.53
C GLY A 135 -16.65 16.35 -8.57
N ARG A 136 -17.48 16.58 -9.60
CA ARG A 136 -17.82 15.59 -10.63
C ARG A 136 -16.61 14.92 -11.28
N PHE A 137 -15.59 15.69 -11.67
CA PHE A 137 -14.41 15.12 -12.33
C PHE A 137 -13.65 14.11 -11.46
N ARG A 138 -13.47 14.42 -10.16
CA ARG A 138 -12.64 13.58 -9.28
C ARG A 138 -13.43 12.44 -8.63
N HIS A 139 -14.71 12.64 -8.35
CA HIS A 139 -15.51 11.69 -7.55
C HIS A 139 -16.51 10.87 -8.36
N ASN A 140 -16.86 11.29 -9.58
CA ASN A 140 -17.81 10.56 -10.43
C ASN A 140 -17.22 10.09 -11.76
N LEU A 141 -16.22 10.79 -12.32
CA LEU A 141 -15.59 10.43 -13.58
C LEU A 141 -14.29 9.65 -13.38
N ALA A 142 -13.27 10.28 -12.80
CA ALA A 142 -11.96 9.65 -12.60
C ALA A 142 -11.97 8.50 -11.58
N GLY A 143 -12.86 8.58 -10.59
CA GLY A 143 -13.18 7.50 -9.69
C GLY A 143 -14.69 7.45 -9.52
N LYS A 144 -15.25 6.27 -9.31
CA LYS A 144 -16.68 6.06 -9.06
C LYS A 144 -16.87 4.92 -8.07
N ARG A 145 -18.04 4.87 -7.45
CA ARG A 145 -18.47 3.66 -6.73
C ARG A 145 -18.84 2.60 -7.77
N VAL A 146 -18.53 1.36 -7.45
CA VAL A 146 -18.74 0.21 -8.34
C VAL A 146 -19.56 -0.85 -7.61
N ASP A 147 -20.45 -1.49 -8.35
CA ASP A 147 -21.20 -2.65 -7.87
C ASP A 147 -20.31 -3.90 -7.85
N PHE A 148 -20.86 -5.05 -7.42
CA PHE A 148 -20.16 -6.33 -7.33
C PHE A 148 -18.82 -6.24 -6.56
N SER A 149 -18.87 -5.55 -5.42
CA SER A 149 -17.74 -5.39 -4.53
C SER A 149 -18.13 -5.65 -3.08
N ALA A 150 -17.18 -6.15 -2.30
CA ALA A 150 -17.33 -6.40 -0.87
C ALA A 150 -16.10 -5.90 -0.11
N ARG A 151 -16.27 -5.66 1.19
CA ARG A 151 -15.21 -5.22 2.09
C ARG A 151 -15.43 -5.83 3.46
N THR A 152 -14.39 -6.45 4.02
CA THR A 152 -14.39 -6.94 5.40
C THR A 152 -12.95 -6.98 5.93
N VAL A 153 -12.83 -7.27 7.22
CA VAL A 153 -11.56 -7.46 7.93
C VAL A 153 -10.82 -8.67 7.36
N ILE A 154 -9.48 -8.57 7.28
CA ILE A 154 -8.63 -9.69 6.87
C ILE A 154 -8.12 -10.50 8.06
N SER A 155 -7.86 -11.78 7.82
CA SER A 155 -7.34 -12.73 8.79
C SER A 155 -6.26 -13.62 8.16
N PRO A 156 -5.24 -14.04 8.91
CA PRO A 156 -4.19 -14.89 8.38
C PRO A 156 -4.69 -16.32 8.23
N ASP A 157 -4.34 -16.98 7.12
CA ASP A 157 -4.54 -18.41 6.95
C ASP A 157 -3.33 -19.00 6.19
N SER A 158 -2.57 -19.87 6.86
CA SER A 158 -1.35 -20.46 6.29
C SER A 158 -1.64 -21.64 5.35
N TYR A 159 -2.84 -22.24 5.42
CA TYR A 159 -3.20 -23.46 4.69
C TYR A 159 -3.87 -23.19 3.35
N ILE A 160 -4.25 -21.94 3.08
CA ILE A 160 -4.68 -21.52 1.74
C ILE A 160 -3.47 -21.22 0.87
N LYS A 161 -3.61 -21.43 -0.44
CA LYS A 161 -2.53 -21.12 -1.36
C LYS A 161 -2.29 -19.61 -1.44
N PRO A 162 -1.07 -19.15 -1.79
CA PRO A 162 -0.77 -17.73 -1.84
C PRO A 162 -1.59 -16.94 -2.90
N ASP A 163 -2.07 -17.60 -3.95
CA ASP A 163 -2.98 -17.05 -4.97
C ASP A 163 -4.47 -17.21 -4.61
N GLU A 164 -4.79 -17.85 -3.49
CA GLU A 164 -6.17 -18.01 -3.01
C GLU A 164 -6.55 -16.92 -2.00
N VAL A 165 -7.82 -16.53 -2.03
CA VAL A 165 -8.45 -15.70 -1.01
C VAL A 165 -9.65 -16.42 -0.41
N GLY A 166 -9.66 -16.55 0.91
CA GLY A 166 -10.79 -17.08 1.66
C GLY A 166 -11.95 -16.10 1.65
N VAL A 167 -13.10 -16.50 1.09
CA VAL A 167 -14.31 -15.68 0.98
C VAL A 167 -15.42 -16.25 1.88
N PRO A 168 -16.05 -15.44 2.75
CA PRO A 168 -17.22 -15.85 3.53
C PRO A 168 -18.39 -16.32 2.68
N TYR A 169 -19.15 -17.31 3.16
CA TYR A 169 -20.41 -17.74 2.53
C TYR A 169 -21.39 -16.58 2.29
N GLU A 170 -21.53 -15.67 3.25
CA GLU A 170 -22.42 -14.49 3.13
C GLU A 170 -22.04 -13.61 1.92
N VAL A 171 -20.74 -13.46 1.65
CA VAL A 171 -20.24 -12.68 0.51
C VAL A 171 -20.36 -13.47 -0.79
N ALA A 172 -20.06 -14.77 -0.76
CA ALA A 172 -20.12 -15.65 -1.93
C ALA A 172 -21.55 -15.83 -2.48
N MET A 173 -22.56 -15.81 -1.60
CA MET A 173 -23.98 -15.92 -1.99
C MET A 173 -24.56 -14.60 -2.50
N GLU A 174 -24.07 -13.45 -2.04
CA GLU A 174 -24.58 -12.14 -2.46
C GLU A 174 -23.96 -11.70 -3.80
N LEU A 175 -22.64 -11.84 -3.91
CA LEU A 175 -21.92 -11.52 -5.14
C LEU A 175 -22.13 -12.63 -6.17
N THR A 176 -22.32 -12.24 -7.43
CA THR A 176 -22.60 -13.20 -8.50
C THR A 176 -21.69 -13.03 -9.70
N ILE A 177 -21.54 -14.11 -10.46
CA ILE A 177 -20.89 -14.13 -11.76
C ILE A 177 -21.94 -14.46 -12.82
N PRO A 178 -22.09 -13.61 -13.86
CA PRO A 178 -22.99 -13.88 -14.96
C PRO A 178 -22.32 -14.90 -15.88
N GLU A 179 -22.90 -16.09 -15.95
CA GLU A 179 -22.43 -17.16 -16.80
C GLU A 179 -23.42 -17.44 -17.92
N ARG A 180 -22.93 -17.41 -19.16
CA ARG A 180 -23.76 -17.71 -20.32
C ARG A 180 -24.03 -19.21 -20.38
N VAL A 181 -25.29 -19.56 -20.56
CA VAL A 181 -25.73 -20.93 -20.76
C VAL A 181 -25.26 -21.40 -22.13
N THR A 182 -24.53 -22.50 -22.13
CA THR A 182 -24.01 -23.22 -23.29
C THR A 182 -24.47 -24.67 -23.20
N GLU A 183 -24.27 -25.43 -24.27
CA GLU A 183 -24.59 -26.87 -24.27
C GLU A 183 -23.79 -27.65 -23.21
N TRP A 184 -22.59 -27.18 -22.86
CA TRP A 184 -21.71 -27.86 -21.90
C TRP A 184 -22.07 -27.62 -20.43
N ASN A 185 -22.50 -26.40 -20.07
CA ASN A 185 -22.74 -26.01 -18.68
C ASN A 185 -24.23 -25.95 -18.29
N ILE A 186 -25.16 -26.20 -19.22
CA ILE A 186 -26.60 -26.09 -18.95
C ILE A 186 -27.08 -26.99 -17.80
N GLU A 187 -26.65 -28.25 -17.75
CA GLU A 187 -27.03 -29.17 -16.66
C GLU A 187 -26.45 -28.73 -15.32
N TRP A 188 -25.25 -28.15 -15.35
CA TRP A 188 -24.57 -27.64 -14.17
C TRP A 188 -25.26 -26.38 -13.63
N LEU A 189 -25.60 -25.42 -14.51
CA LEU A 189 -26.33 -24.20 -14.14
C LEU A 189 -27.76 -24.50 -13.67
N LYS A 190 -28.43 -25.50 -14.24
CA LYS A 190 -29.74 -25.96 -13.77
C LYS A 190 -29.71 -26.36 -12.29
N LYS A 191 -28.65 -27.03 -11.82
CA LYS A 191 -28.50 -27.38 -10.40
C LYS A 191 -28.41 -26.15 -9.49
N PHE A 192 -27.78 -25.06 -9.94
CA PHE A 192 -27.69 -23.83 -9.15
C PHE A 192 -29.02 -23.07 -9.12
N VAL A 193 -29.73 -23.01 -10.24
CA VAL A 193 -31.10 -22.47 -10.27
C VAL A 193 -32.03 -23.33 -9.40
N GLU A 194 -31.81 -24.65 -9.37
CA GLU A 194 -32.52 -25.57 -8.49
C GLU A 194 -32.16 -25.39 -7.01
N ASN A 195 -30.95 -25.00 -6.65
CA ASN A 195 -30.66 -24.65 -5.26
C ASN A 195 -31.25 -23.28 -4.87
N GLY A 196 -31.36 -22.36 -5.83
CA GLY A 196 -31.88 -21.01 -5.62
C GLY A 196 -30.91 -20.10 -4.86
N PRO A 197 -31.36 -18.91 -4.40
CA PRO A 197 -30.49 -17.93 -3.78
C PRO A 197 -30.08 -18.28 -2.33
N ASP A 198 -30.87 -19.09 -1.61
CA ASP A 198 -30.70 -19.31 -0.18
C ASP A 198 -29.74 -20.47 0.16
N LYS A 199 -29.40 -21.32 -0.81
CA LYS A 199 -28.56 -22.50 -0.60
C LYS A 199 -27.30 -22.42 -1.44
N TYR A 200 -26.14 -22.41 -0.78
CA TYR A 200 -24.85 -22.47 -1.44
C TYR A 200 -24.48 -23.92 -1.85
N PRO A 201 -23.96 -24.15 -3.07
CA PRO A 201 -23.85 -23.22 -4.20
C PRO A 201 -25.18 -23.06 -4.95
N GLY A 202 -25.54 -21.82 -5.30
CA GLY A 202 -26.83 -21.48 -5.92
C GLY A 202 -26.74 -20.32 -6.92
N ALA A 203 -27.89 -19.71 -7.24
CA ALA A 203 -28.00 -18.59 -8.17
C ALA A 203 -29.10 -17.61 -7.76
N ASN A 204 -28.89 -16.33 -8.05
CA ASN A 204 -29.80 -15.25 -7.63
C ASN A 204 -30.74 -14.78 -8.74
N TYR A 205 -30.23 -14.69 -9.97
CA TYR A 205 -30.96 -14.13 -11.12
C TYR A 205 -30.72 -14.93 -12.39
N VAL A 206 -31.69 -14.90 -13.30
CA VAL A 206 -31.55 -15.36 -14.68
C VAL A 206 -31.94 -14.23 -15.62
N ILE A 207 -31.08 -13.94 -16.58
CA ILE A 207 -31.32 -12.96 -17.63
C ILE A 207 -31.72 -13.72 -18.89
N THR A 208 -32.94 -13.44 -19.33
CA THR A 208 -33.52 -13.94 -20.57
C THR A 208 -33.63 -12.78 -21.58
N PRO A 209 -33.91 -13.02 -22.87
CA PRO A 209 -34.18 -11.94 -23.83
C PRO A 209 -35.33 -11.01 -23.41
N GLN A 210 -36.23 -11.48 -22.54
CA GLN A 210 -37.35 -10.71 -21.99
C GLN A 210 -36.94 -9.79 -20.83
N GLY A 211 -35.77 -10.01 -20.23
CA GLY A 211 -35.25 -9.25 -19.10
C GLY A 211 -34.67 -10.11 -17.97
N ARG A 212 -34.27 -9.43 -16.89
CA ARG A 212 -33.70 -10.02 -15.67
C ARG A 212 -34.82 -10.47 -14.73
N LYS A 213 -34.90 -11.78 -14.46
CA LYS A 213 -35.86 -12.40 -13.52
C LYS A 213 -35.10 -12.86 -12.26
N ARG A 214 -35.64 -12.57 -11.07
CA ARG A 214 -35.09 -13.07 -9.79
C ARG A 214 -35.61 -14.49 -9.54
N ILE A 215 -34.73 -15.38 -9.07
CA ILE A 215 -35.11 -16.74 -8.71
C ILE A 215 -35.82 -16.70 -7.35
N THR A 216 -37.09 -17.07 -7.33
CA THR A 216 -37.92 -17.24 -6.13
C THR A 216 -38.52 -18.65 -6.12
N LYS A 217 -39.05 -19.11 -4.98
CA LYS A 217 -39.65 -20.45 -4.88
C LYS A 217 -40.73 -20.72 -5.93
N GLU A 218 -41.50 -19.69 -6.29
CA GLU A 218 -42.60 -19.76 -7.26
C GLU A 218 -42.12 -19.73 -8.72
N THR A 219 -41.06 -18.97 -9.03
CA THR A 219 -40.57 -18.78 -10.40
C THR A 219 -39.56 -19.83 -10.83
N LYS A 220 -38.99 -20.55 -9.87
CA LYS A 220 -37.91 -21.52 -10.05
C LYS A 220 -38.24 -22.63 -11.07
N GLU A 221 -39.40 -23.27 -10.96
CA GLU A 221 -39.78 -24.37 -11.85
C GLU A 221 -39.95 -23.89 -13.30
N ALA A 222 -40.58 -22.73 -13.49
CA ALA A 222 -40.72 -22.10 -14.81
C ALA A 222 -39.36 -21.75 -15.42
N ILE A 223 -38.45 -21.15 -14.64
CA ILE A 223 -37.11 -20.78 -15.12
C ILE A 223 -36.31 -22.03 -15.53
N LEU A 224 -36.42 -23.14 -14.80
CA LEU A 224 -35.72 -24.39 -15.14
C LEU A 224 -36.17 -25.00 -16.47
N GLN A 225 -37.46 -24.86 -16.80
CA GLN A 225 -38.02 -25.32 -18.08
C GLN A 225 -37.67 -24.36 -19.23
N GLU A 226 -37.63 -23.05 -18.97
CA GLU A 226 -37.30 -22.01 -19.96
C GLU A 226 -35.78 -21.88 -20.25
N LEU A 227 -34.91 -22.48 -19.44
CA LEU A 227 -33.46 -22.31 -19.58
C LEU A 227 -32.96 -22.97 -20.87
N VAL A 228 -32.52 -22.14 -21.82
CA VAL A 228 -31.93 -22.56 -23.10
C VAL A 228 -30.56 -21.92 -23.31
N PRO A 229 -29.70 -22.48 -24.20
CA PRO A 229 -28.44 -21.86 -24.58
C PRO A 229 -28.64 -20.40 -25.05
N GLY A 230 -27.77 -19.51 -24.59
CA GLY A 230 -27.86 -18.07 -24.82
C GLY A 230 -28.47 -17.25 -23.68
N HIS A 231 -29.18 -17.88 -22.73
CA HIS A 231 -29.55 -17.23 -21.47
C HIS A 231 -28.32 -16.99 -20.59
N ILE A 232 -28.44 -16.11 -19.59
CA ILE A 232 -27.35 -15.85 -18.62
C ILE A 232 -27.86 -16.14 -17.22
N VAL A 233 -27.11 -16.92 -16.44
CA VAL A 233 -27.40 -17.21 -15.04
C VAL A 233 -26.40 -16.47 -14.16
N GLU A 234 -26.88 -15.67 -13.23
CA GLU A 234 -26.05 -15.03 -12.21
C GLU A 234 -25.91 -15.98 -11.02
N ARG A 235 -24.89 -16.85 -11.08
CA ARG A 235 -24.58 -17.82 -10.02
C ARG A 235 -23.76 -17.19 -8.90
N HIS A 236 -23.81 -17.78 -7.72
CA HIS A 236 -22.91 -17.45 -6.59
C HIS A 236 -21.44 -17.64 -6.97
N LEU A 237 -20.53 -17.02 -6.21
CA LEU A 237 -19.10 -17.33 -6.34
C LEU A 237 -18.83 -18.76 -5.90
N LEU A 238 -17.91 -19.41 -6.60
CA LEU A 238 -17.47 -20.77 -6.35
C LEU A 238 -15.96 -20.80 -6.14
N ASP A 239 -15.47 -21.93 -5.63
CA ASP A 239 -14.04 -22.16 -5.51
C ASP A 239 -13.37 -22.11 -6.89
N GLY A 240 -12.26 -21.38 -6.98
CA GLY A 240 -11.50 -21.19 -8.22
C GLY A 240 -11.92 -19.97 -9.04
N ASP A 241 -13.04 -19.31 -8.72
CA ASP A 241 -13.44 -18.07 -9.39
C ASP A 241 -12.42 -16.94 -9.17
N LEU A 242 -12.23 -16.12 -10.20
CA LEU A 242 -11.25 -15.04 -10.15
C LEU A 242 -11.86 -13.75 -9.58
N VAL A 243 -11.16 -13.15 -8.62
CA VAL A 243 -11.55 -11.87 -8.00
C VAL A 243 -10.36 -10.93 -7.89
N LEU A 244 -10.62 -9.63 -7.97
CA LEU A 244 -9.61 -8.60 -7.74
C LEU A 244 -9.60 -8.23 -6.26
N PHE A 245 -8.46 -8.42 -5.61
CA PHE A 245 -8.29 -8.15 -4.19
C PHE A 245 -7.37 -6.94 -3.97
N ASN A 246 -7.83 -5.99 -3.16
CA ASN A 246 -7.19 -4.68 -3.01
C ASN A 246 -7.08 -4.23 -1.54
N ARG A 247 -5.94 -3.64 -1.20
CA ARG A 247 -5.78 -2.83 0.03
C ARG A 247 -5.59 -1.34 -0.30
N GLN A 248 -6.31 -0.51 0.43
CA GLN A 248 -6.15 0.94 0.39
C GLN A 248 -5.17 1.40 1.49
N PRO A 249 -4.30 2.39 1.24
CA PRO A 249 -4.08 3.10 -0.03
C PRO A 249 -3.26 2.27 -1.03
N SER A 250 -3.60 2.37 -2.31
CA SER A 250 -2.86 1.68 -3.39
C SER A 250 -1.72 2.57 -3.89
N LEU A 251 -0.49 2.19 -3.54
CA LEU A 251 0.74 2.92 -3.85
C LEU A 251 1.41 2.41 -5.13
N HIS A 252 1.23 1.13 -5.47
CA HIS A 252 1.77 0.51 -6.67
C HIS A 252 0.80 -0.54 -7.21
N ARG A 253 1.02 -1.00 -8.45
CA ARG A 253 0.10 -1.93 -9.13
C ARG A 253 -0.19 -3.20 -8.32
N MET A 254 0.80 -3.73 -7.61
CA MET A 254 0.64 -4.95 -6.78
C MET A 254 -0.24 -4.78 -5.53
N ASN A 255 -0.74 -3.56 -5.23
CA ASN A 255 -1.78 -3.39 -4.22
C ASN A 255 -3.17 -3.80 -4.72
N ILE A 256 -3.30 -4.16 -6.00
CA ILE A 256 -4.47 -4.80 -6.61
C ILE A 256 -3.94 -6.01 -7.38
N MET A 257 -4.33 -7.21 -6.99
CA MET A 257 -3.96 -8.44 -7.71
C MET A 257 -5.18 -9.34 -7.80
N ALA A 258 -5.18 -10.22 -8.80
CA ALA A 258 -6.22 -11.22 -8.95
C ALA A 258 -5.90 -12.46 -8.09
N HIS A 259 -6.90 -12.92 -7.34
CA HIS A 259 -6.85 -14.11 -6.51
C HIS A 259 -7.95 -15.08 -6.93
N ARG A 260 -7.78 -16.35 -6.59
CA ARG A 260 -8.80 -17.38 -6.72
C ARG A 260 -9.61 -17.50 -5.45
N VAL A 261 -10.92 -17.56 -5.59
CA VAL A 261 -11.84 -17.67 -4.46
C VAL A 261 -11.71 -19.05 -3.84
N ARG A 262 -11.72 -19.07 -2.51
CA ARG A 262 -11.97 -20.27 -1.72
C ARG A 262 -13.03 -19.96 -0.69
N VAL A 263 -14.22 -20.53 -0.84
CA VAL A 263 -15.34 -20.23 0.03
C VAL A 263 -15.16 -20.96 1.36
N LEU A 264 -15.11 -20.19 2.44
CA LEU A 264 -14.81 -20.68 3.78
C LEU A 264 -15.86 -20.16 4.78
N PRO A 265 -16.06 -20.88 5.91
CA PRO A 265 -16.91 -20.39 6.99
C PRO A 265 -16.35 -19.10 7.61
N TYR A 266 -17.17 -18.49 8.48
CA TYR A 266 -16.92 -17.22 9.18
C TYR A 266 -17.04 -15.98 8.28
N LYS A 267 -16.58 -14.81 8.75
CA LYS A 267 -16.95 -13.48 8.21
C LYS A 267 -15.78 -12.62 7.72
N THR A 268 -14.56 -13.13 7.76
CA THR A 268 -13.35 -12.40 7.35
C THR A 268 -12.84 -12.89 6.00
N PHE A 269 -12.13 -12.01 5.30
CA PHE A 269 -11.32 -12.45 4.18
C PHE A 269 -10.05 -13.12 4.71
N ARG A 270 -9.70 -14.28 4.17
CA ARG A 270 -8.48 -14.98 4.58
C ARG A 270 -7.43 -14.87 3.51
N ILE A 271 -6.21 -14.51 3.89
CA ILE A 271 -5.08 -14.45 2.97
C ILE A 271 -3.87 -15.16 3.55
N SER A 272 -3.06 -15.71 2.66
CA SER A 272 -1.76 -16.26 3.04
C SER A 272 -0.86 -15.13 3.55
N PRO A 273 -0.27 -15.26 4.76
CA PRO A 273 0.68 -14.29 5.28
C PRO A 273 1.90 -14.05 4.37
N VAL A 274 2.21 -14.99 3.46
CA VAL A 274 3.26 -14.88 2.43
C VAL A 274 3.03 -13.72 1.46
N VAL A 275 1.76 -13.34 1.20
CA VAL A 275 1.37 -12.31 0.22
C VAL A 275 0.99 -10.99 0.88
N THR A 276 1.22 -10.84 2.18
CA THR A 276 0.88 -9.60 2.92
C THR A 276 1.77 -8.41 2.56
N ASP A 277 3.03 -8.66 2.20
CA ASP A 277 4.02 -7.61 1.93
C ASP A 277 3.67 -6.74 0.69
N PRO A 278 3.23 -7.31 -0.47
CA PRO A 278 2.69 -6.52 -1.57
C PRO A 278 1.54 -5.59 -1.17
N TYR A 279 0.63 -6.04 -0.30
CA TYR A 279 -0.48 -5.20 0.17
C TYR A 279 -0.09 -4.21 1.28
N ASN A 280 1.13 -4.36 1.83
CA ASN A 280 1.56 -3.74 3.08
C ASN A 280 0.53 -3.98 4.20
N ALA A 281 -0.09 -5.17 4.20
CA ALA A 281 -1.18 -5.54 5.09
C ALA A 281 -0.65 -6.14 6.40
N ASP A 282 -1.34 -5.85 7.48
CA ASP A 282 -1.20 -6.50 8.78
C ASP A 282 -2.56 -7.06 9.24
N PHE A 283 -2.59 -7.66 10.43
CA PHE A 283 -3.78 -8.33 10.96
C PHE A 283 -4.24 -7.68 12.28
N ASP A 284 -4.09 -6.36 12.40
CA ASP A 284 -4.47 -5.59 13.60
C ASP A 284 -5.89 -4.99 13.53
N GLY A 285 -6.66 -5.37 12.50
CA GLY A 285 -7.99 -4.83 12.20
C GLY A 285 -8.11 -4.25 10.79
N ASP A 286 -7.05 -4.39 9.98
CA ASP A 286 -7.02 -4.05 8.56
C ASP A 286 -8.22 -4.63 7.77
N GLU A 287 -8.78 -3.81 6.90
CA GLU A 287 -9.86 -4.19 5.98
C GLU A 287 -9.37 -4.13 4.53
N MET A 288 -9.84 -5.07 3.71
CA MET A 288 -9.53 -5.11 2.28
C MET A 288 -10.80 -5.21 1.43
N ASN A 289 -10.68 -4.75 0.19
CA ASN A 289 -11.76 -4.76 -0.78
C ASN A 289 -11.61 -5.95 -1.73
N LEU A 290 -12.73 -6.53 -2.11
CA LEU A 290 -12.85 -7.57 -3.11
C LEU A 290 -13.79 -7.07 -4.22
N HIS A 291 -13.39 -7.24 -5.47
CA HIS A 291 -14.19 -6.90 -6.65
C HIS A 291 -14.30 -8.12 -7.57
N VAL A 292 -15.49 -8.36 -8.12
CA VAL A 292 -15.75 -9.53 -8.97
C VAL A 292 -15.91 -9.09 -10.43
N PRO A 293 -14.94 -9.39 -11.32
CA PRO A 293 -15.05 -9.07 -12.74
C PRO A 293 -16.22 -9.79 -13.40
N GLN A 294 -17.13 -9.03 -14.00
CA GLN A 294 -18.40 -9.54 -14.52
C GLN A 294 -18.28 -10.11 -15.95
N THR A 295 -17.52 -9.47 -16.83
CA THR A 295 -17.35 -9.94 -18.22
C THR A 295 -16.28 -11.03 -18.31
N GLU A 296 -16.45 -11.95 -19.25
CA GLU A 296 -15.47 -13.02 -19.53
C GLU A 296 -14.11 -12.42 -19.93
N GLU A 297 -14.11 -11.37 -20.75
CA GLU A 297 -12.89 -10.66 -21.17
C GLU A 297 -12.12 -10.10 -19.97
N ALA A 298 -12.82 -9.46 -19.01
CA ALA A 298 -12.16 -8.90 -17.82
C ALA A 298 -11.63 -9.99 -16.89
N ARG A 299 -12.31 -11.14 -16.80
CA ARG A 299 -11.80 -12.31 -16.05
C ARG A 299 -10.55 -12.87 -16.73
N ALA A 300 -10.57 -13.04 -18.05
CA ALA A 300 -9.41 -13.53 -18.80
C ALA A 300 -8.21 -12.57 -18.70
N GLU A 301 -8.45 -11.26 -18.81
CA GLU A 301 -7.40 -10.24 -18.63
C GLU A 301 -6.81 -10.29 -17.22
N ALA A 302 -7.66 -10.37 -16.19
CA ALA A 302 -7.20 -10.44 -14.80
C ALA A 302 -6.44 -11.74 -14.51
N GLU A 303 -6.83 -12.87 -15.11
CA GLU A 303 -6.13 -14.15 -14.97
C GLU A 303 -4.74 -14.08 -15.60
N ILE A 304 -4.64 -13.59 -16.84
CA ILE A 304 -3.38 -13.56 -17.60
C ILE A 304 -2.41 -12.50 -17.06
N LEU A 305 -2.91 -11.33 -16.65
CA LEU A 305 -2.07 -10.17 -16.34
C LEU A 305 -1.93 -9.87 -14.85
N MET A 306 -2.94 -10.18 -14.03
CA MET A 306 -3.04 -9.67 -12.65
C MET A 306 -2.93 -10.74 -11.57
N GLU A 307 -2.94 -12.03 -11.91
CA GLU A 307 -2.85 -13.12 -10.94
C GLU A 307 -1.57 -13.02 -10.11
N VAL A 308 -1.64 -13.36 -8.82
CA VAL A 308 -0.52 -13.23 -7.86
C VAL A 308 0.77 -13.87 -8.37
N LYS A 309 0.67 -15.01 -9.07
CA LYS A 309 1.80 -15.74 -9.65
C LYS A 309 2.62 -14.91 -10.64
N HIS A 310 2.00 -13.94 -11.34
CA HIS A 310 2.67 -13.03 -12.26
C HIS A 310 3.26 -11.79 -11.56
N HIS A 311 3.02 -11.63 -10.27
CA HIS A 311 3.41 -10.47 -9.46
C HIS A 311 4.26 -10.85 -8.24
N LEU A 312 4.97 -11.97 -8.31
CA LEU A 312 5.93 -12.38 -7.28
C LEU A 312 7.13 -11.41 -7.20
N VAL A 313 7.56 -10.85 -8.35
CA VAL A 313 8.72 -9.96 -8.49
C VAL A 313 8.30 -8.51 -8.72
N THR A 314 8.86 -7.58 -7.95
CA THR A 314 8.50 -6.15 -8.04
C THR A 314 9.09 -5.46 -9.27
N PRO A 315 8.30 -4.63 -10.00
CA PRO A 315 8.82 -3.85 -11.12
C PRO A 315 9.76 -2.72 -10.69
N ARG A 316 9.84 -2.39 -9.39
CA ARG A 316 10.67 -1.28 -8.92
C ARG A 316 12.17 -1.60 -8.95
N TYR A 317 12.53 -2.84 -8.63
CA TYR A 317 13.94 -3.25 -8.47
C TYR A 317 14.18 -4.74 -8.77
N GLY A 318 13.23 -5.46 -9.38
CA GLY A 318 13.48 -6.82 -9.91
C GLY A 318 13.64 -7.93 -8.86
N LEU A 319 13.21 -7.71 -7.61
CA LEU A 319 13.32 -8.71 -6.54
C LEU A 319 11.96 -9.24 -6.11
N PRO A 320 11.90 -10.47 -5.58
CA PRO A 320 10.67 -11.06 -5.07
C PRO A 320 10.15 -10.23 -3.91
N ILE A 321 8.92 -9.75 -3.99
CA ILE A 321 8.24 -9.01 -2.91
C ILE A 321 7.43 -9.98 -2.03
N VAL A 322 6.92 -11.06 -2.62
CA VAL A 322 6.23 -12.16 -1.95
C VAL A 322 7.28 -13.09 -1.32
N GLY A 323 7.09 -13.50 -0.07
CA GLY A 323 8.02 -14.40 0.59
C GLY A 323 7.67 -14.75 2.04
N GLY A 324 8.51 -15.60 2.62
CA GLY A 324 8.39 -16.04 4.01
C GLY A 324 8.51 -14.88 5.00
N LYS A 325 7.56 -14.82 5.92
CA LYS A 325 7.42 -13.80 6.95
C LYS A 325 7.40 -14.46 8.33
N GLN A 326 8.10 -13.85 9.28
CA GLN A 326 8.06 -14.20 10.71
C GLN A 326 8.20 -15.72 10.95
N ASP A 327 7.14 -16.39 11.36
CA ASP A 327 7.11 -17.78 11.81
C ASP A 327 7.57 -18.77 10.74
N TYR A 328 7.25 -18.54 9.46
CA TYR A 328 7.75 -19.37 8.35
C TYR A 328 9.28 -19.38 8.31
N VAL A 329 9.88 -18.20 8.48
CA VAL A 329 11.33 -18.04 8.47
C VAL A 329 11.94 -18.67 9.72
N LEU A 330 11.31 -18.49 10.87
CA LEU A 330 11.80 -19.04 12.13
C LEU A 330 11.77 -20.58 12.12
N GLY A 331 10.68 -21.18 11.65
CA GLY A 331 10.53 -22.63 11.54
C GLY A 331 11.54 -23.25 10.57
N CYS A 332 11.68 -22.69 9.36
CA CYS A 332 12.70 -23.15 8.41
C CYS A 332 14.12 -22.98 8.95
N TYR A 333 14.40 -21.88 9.65
CA TYR A 333 15.70 -21.64 10.27
C TYR A 333 15.99 -22.68 11.35
N LEU A 334 15.06 -22.90 12.29
CA LEU A 334 15.23 -23.88 13.36
C LEU A 334 15.42 -25.29 12.81
N LEU A 335 14.64 -25.68 11.79
CA LEU A 335 14.77 -26.97 11.12
C LEU A 335 16.16 -27.15 10.50
N THR A 336 16.65 -26.15 9.77
CA THR A 336 17.90 -26.26 8.98
C THR A 336 19.16 -25.89 9.75
N SER A 337 19.03 -25.22 10.91
CA SER A 337 20.13 -24.86 11.79
C SER A 337 20.67 -26.06 12.56
N GLY A 338 22.00 -26.20 12.62
CA GLY A 338 22.65 -27.30 13.34
C GLY A 338 22.63 -28.66 12.62
N LYS A 339 22.81 -29.73 13.42
CA LYS A 339 22.98 -31.13 12.97
C LYS A 339 21.98 -32.10 13.62
N ARG A 340 20.79 -31.60 13.99
CA ARG A 340 19.74 -32.45 14.58
C ARG A 340 19.27 -33.48 13.56
N LYS A 341 19.00 -34.68 14.06
CA LYS A 341 18.45 -35.79 13.28
C LYS A 341 17.03 -36.09 13.75
N PHE A 342 16.17 -36.39 12.79
CA PHE A 342 14.77 -36.69 13.00
C PHE A 342 14.48 -38.12 12.54
N PRO A 343 13.66 -38.87 13.30
CA PRO A 343 13.25 -40.20 12.89
C PRO A 343 12.33 -40.13 11.68
N ARG A 344 12.37 -41.17 10.83
CA ARG A 344 11.54 -41.25 9.62
C ARG A 344 10.05 -41.01 9.87
N SER A 345 9.48 -41.57 10.93
CA SER A 345 8.04 -41.40 11.25
C SER A 345 7.62 -39.94 11.40
N PHE A 346 8.49 -39.11 12.00
CA PHE A 346 8.26 -37.68 12.13
C PHE A 346 8.32 -36.98 10.77
N VAL A 347 9.28 -37.36 9.93
CA VAL A 347 9.45 -36.79 8.59
C VAL A 347 8.28 -37.16 7.68
N GLU A 348 7.79 -38.40 7.76
CA GLU A 348 6.62 -38.86 7.01
C GLU A 348 5.37 -38.06 7.39
N GLN A 349 5.13 -37.85 8.68
CA GLN A 349 4.00 -37.03 9.14
C GLN A 349 4.12 -35.57 8.66
N LEU A 350 5.30 -34.98 8.79
CA LEU A 350 5.58 -33.60 8.37
C LEU A 350 5.44 -33.42 6.85
N MET A 351 5.97 -34.34 6.05
CA MET A 351 5.90 -34.28 4.60
C MET A 351 4.48 -34.54 4.08
N PHE A 352 3.75 -35.44 4.73
CA PHE A 352 2.34 -35.70 4.41
C PHE A 352 1.47 -34.45 4.61
N SER A 353 1.68 -33.67 5.68
CA SER A 353 0.92 -32.43 5.90
C SER A 353 1.21 -31.33 4.87
N ILE A 354 2.37 -31.40 4.20
CA ILE A 354 2.80 -30.48 3.13
C ILE A 354 2.40 -31.00 1.74
N GLY A 355 1.91 -32.23 1.63
CA GLY A 355 1.54 -32.87 0.37
C GLY A 355 2.73 -33.38 -0.44
N VAL A 356 3.79 -33.86 0.23
CA VAL A 356 4.96 -34.49 -0.38
C VAL A 356 4.94 -35.99 -0.10
N GLU A 357 4.80 -36.79 -1.14
CA GLU A 357 4.63 -38.26 -1.03
C GLU A 357 5.94 -39.03 -1.20
N GLU A 358 6.89 -38.51 -1.97
CA GLU A 358 8.16 -39.19 -2.26
C GLU A 358 9.20 -38.95 -1.14
N ILE A 359 9.38 -39.93 -0.26
CA ILE A 359 10.37 -39.89 0.82
C ILE A 359 11.39 -41.01 0.61
N PRO A 360 12.71 -40.71 0.56
CA PRO A 360 13.76 -41.72 0.42
C PRO A 360 13.73 -42.77 1.54
N ASP A 361 14.14 -44.01 1.23
CA ASP A 361 14.23 -45.09 2.24
C ASP A 361 15.44 -44.89 3.16
N LYS A 362 15.25 -44.08 4.22
CA LYS A 362 16.29 -43.74 5.20
C LYS A 362 15.70 -43.70 6.61
N LYS A 363 16.46 -44.20 7.60
CA LYS A 363 16.00 -44.29 9.00
C LYS A 363 15.96 -42.94 9.73
N GLU A 364 16.93 -42.07 9.44
CA GLU A 364 17.09 -40.76 10.06
C GLU A 364 17.41 -39.70 9.01
N PHE A 365 16.79 -38.53 9.15
CA PHE A 365 17.04 -37.39 8.28
C PHE A 365 17.58 -36.21 9.09
N THR A 366 18.48 -35.44 8.50
CA THR A 366 18.84 -34.11 9.03
C THR A 366 17.83 -33.07 8.54
N GLY A 367 17.64 -31.98 9.28
CA GLY A 367 16.70 -30.94 8.84
C GLY A 367 17.06 -30.28 7.50
N LYS A 368 18.35 -30.28 7.13
CA LYS A 368 18.80 -29.86 5.80
C LYS A 368 18.33 -30.83 4.70
N GLU A 369 18.37 -32.14 4.97
CA GLU A 369 17.83 -33.17 4.06
C GLU A 369 16.31 -33.06 3.93
N ILE A 370 15.60 -32.80 5.03
CA ILE A 370 14.15 -32.58 5.03
C ILE A 370 13.79 -31.40 4.12
N PHE A 371 14.49 -30.26 4.26
CA PHE A 371 14.28 -29.10 3.39
C PHE A 371 14.62 -29.41 1.91
N SER A 372 15.64 -30.25 1.67
CA SER A 372 16.06 -30.65 0.33
C SER A 372 15.00 -31.46 -0.43
N LEU A 373 14.09 -32.16 0.27
CA LEU A 373 12.99 -32.89 -0.36
C LEU A 373 12.01 -31.96 -1.11
N LEU A 374 11.96 -30.67 -0.74
CA LEU A 374 11.13 -29.68 -1.42
C LEU A 374 11.79 -29.12 -2.69
N LEU A 375 13.11 -29.28 -2.85
CA LEU A 375 13.86 -28.62 -3.90
C LEU A 375 13.88 -29.48 -5.19
N PRO A 376 13.78 -28.86 -6.37
CA PRO A 376 13.99 -29.56 -7.63
C PRO A 376 15.40 -30.17 -7.72
N LYS A 377 15.51 -31.40 -8.23
CA LYS A 377 16.77 -32.18 -8.26
C LYS A 377 17.86 -31.57 -9.15
N ASP A 378 17.51 -30.67 -10.06
CA ASP A 378 18.41 -29.95 -10.97
C ASP A 378 18.81 -28.56 -10.43
N PHE A 379 18.31 -28.16 -9.26
CA PHE A 379 18.52 -26.83 -8.72
C PHE A 379 19.90 -26.67 -8.06
N ASN A 380 20.59 -25.58 -8.39
CA ASN A 380 21.89 -25.22 -7.84
C ASN A 380 21.89 -23.75 -7.42
N TYR A 381 22.45 -23.45 -6.24
CA TYR A 381 22.52 -22.09 -5.70
C TYR A 381 23.69 -21.92 -4.73
N VAL A 382 24.40 -20.79 -4.84
CA VAL A 382 25.51 -20.39 -3.96
C VAL A 382 25.26 -18.94 -3.52
N GLU A 383 25.26 -18.66 -2.21
CA GLU A 383 25.03 -17.29 -1.72
C GLU A 383 26.25 -16.38 -1.91
N ASP A 384 27.46 -16.88 -1.63
CA ASP A 384 28.72 -16.15 -1.76
C ASP A 384 29.86 -17.15 -2.02
N PRO A 385 30.41 -17.22 -3.25
CA PRO A 385 31.43 -18.19 -3.63
C PRO A 385 32.72 -18.09 -2.80
N GLU A 386 33.10 -16.90 -2.32
CA GLU A 386 34.31 -16.71 -1.53
C GLU A 386 34.13 -17.17 -0.09
N LYS A 387 33.00 -16.83 0.55
CA LYS A 387 32.70 -17.27 1.92
C LYS A 387 32.35 -18.76 2.01
N CYS A 388 31.81 -19.34 0.94
CA CYS A 388 31.47 -20.76 0.90
C CYS A 388 32.68 -21.70 0.73
N LYS A 389 33.88 -21.21 0.36
CA LYS A 389 35.10 -22.05 0.26
C LYS A 389 35.47 -22.70 1.60
N GLU A 390 35.31 -21.99 2.72
CA GLU A 390 35.58 -22.51 4.07
C GLU A 390 34.49 -23.47 4.58
N CYS A 391 33.27 -23.40 4.01
CA CYS A 391 32.14 -24.22 4.44
C CYS A 391 32.32 -25.70 4.13
N LYS A 392 33.03 -26.04 3.04
CA LYS A 392 33.35 -27.42 2.63
C LYS A 392 34.16 -28.21 3.68
N GLN A 393 34.84 -27.53 4.61
CA GLN A 393 35.72 -28.18 5.61
C GLN A 393 35.16 -28.20 7.04
N LYS A 394 34.24 -27.29 7.42
CA LYS A 394 33.78 -27.15 8.82
C LYS A 394 32.27 -27.19 9.04
N GLY A 395 31.44 -27.21 7.99
CA GLY A 395 29.98 -27.26 8.13
C GLY A 395 29.42 -26.07 8.92
N SER A 396 29.79 -24.85 8.52
CA SER A 396 29.27 -23.64 9.15
C SER A 396 27.89 -23.29 8.60
N ASP A 397 27.00 -22.80 9.47
CA ASP A 397 25.65 -22.34 9.11
C ASP A 397 25.67 -20.89 8.54
N THR A 398 26.81 -20.42 8.01
CA THR A 398 27.04 -19.02 7.63
C THR A 398 26.91 -18.72 6.14
N CYS A 399 27.03 -19.74 5.28
CA CYS A 399 26.88 -19.60 3.82
C CYS A 399 25.97 -20.72 3.30
N VAL A 400 24.99 -20.37 2.47
CA VAL A 400 24.05 -21.34 1.88
C VAL A 400 24.62 -21.92 0.58
N LEU A 401 24.70 -23.24 0.52
CA LEU A 401 25.09 -24.00 -0.67
C LEU A 401 24.06 -25.08 -0.97
N ILE A 402 23.43 -25.00 -2.14
CA ILE A 402 22.49 -25.99 -2.65
C ILE A 402 23.06 -26.56 -3.95
N LYS A 403 23.17 -27.88 -4.03
CA LYS A 403 23.66 -28.57 -5.23
C LYS A 403 22.75 -29.73 -5.58
N ASN A 404 22.30 -29.80 -6.82
CA ASN A 404 21.37 -30.82 -7.32
C ASN A 404 20.15 -31.03 -6.39
N GLY A 405 19.54 -29.93 -5.96
CA GLY A 405 18.40 -29.95 -5.04
C GLY A 405 18.74 -30.33 -3.59
N GLN A 406 20.02 -30.48 -3.23
CA GLN A 406 20.43 -30.81 -1.86
C GLN A 406 21.07 -29.62 -1.16
N LEU A 407 20.52 -29.23 -0.01
CA LEU A 407 21.07 -28.21 0.89
C LEU A 407 22.26 -28.82 1.66
N ILE A 408 23.47 -28.55 1.19
CA ILE A 408 24.71 -29.10 1.76
C ILE A 408 25.14 -28.28 2.99
N CYS A 409 25.10 -26.95 2.90
CA CYS A 409 25.57 -26.04 3.94
C CYS A 409 24.65 -24.84 4.10
N GLY A 410 24.68 -24.22 5.29
CA GLY A 410 23.90 -23.03 5.62
C GLY A 410 22.52 -23.32 6.21
N ALA A 411 21.97 -22.32 6.89
CA ALA A 411 20.60 -22.34 7.39
C ALA A 411 19.71 -21.41 6.56
N VAL A 412 18.44 -21.78 6.43
CA VAL A 412 17.43 -20.98 5.72
C VAL A 412 17.07 -19.77 6.57
N THR A 413 17.37 -18.57 6.07
CA THR A 413 17.10 -17.30 6.77
C THR A 413 16.20 -16.39 5.92
N LYS A 414 15.79 -15.24 6.46
CA LYS A 414 15.04 -14.22 5.72
C LYS A 414 15.75 -13.76 4.44
N LYS A 415 17.09 -13.86 4.36
CA LYS A 415 17.82 -13.53 3.13
C LYS A 415 17.57 -14.53 2.01
N LEU A 416 17.24 -15.78 2.34
CA LEU A 416 17.03 -16.81 1.34
C LEU A 416 15.57 -16.83 0.87
N ILE A 417 14.62 -16.73 1.81
CA ILE A 417 13.18 -16.93 1.54
C ILE A 417 12.30 -15.70 1.83
N GLY A 418 12.86 -14.56 2.26
CA GLY A 418 12.05 -13.41 2.67
C GLY A 418 11.69 -12.44 1.54
N GLY A 419 10.58 -11.72 1.70
CA GLY A 419 10.20 -10.62 0.80
C GLY A 419 11.29 -9.54 0.70
N GLY A 420 11.56 -9.10 -0.53
CA GLY A 420 12.54 -8.10 -0.95
C GLY A 420 14.00 -8.57 -0.99
N LYS A 421 14.35 -9.69 -0.35
CA LYS A 421 15.74 -10.19 -0.28
C LYS A 421 15.91 -11.66 -0.68
N GLY A 422 14.81 -12.39 -0.84
CA GLY A 422 14.78 -13.84 -1.00
C GLY A 422 15.32 -14.32 -2.33
N LYS A 423 16.64 -14.39 -2.45
CA LYS A 423 17.33 -14.81 -3.69
C LYS A 423 16.89 -16.20 -4.17
N LEU A 424 16.54 -17.11 -3.27
CA LEU A 424 16.10 -18.47 -3.65
C LEU A 424 14.81 -18.44 -4.49
N PHE A 425 13.83 -17.66 -4.06
CA PHE A 425 12.56 -17.55 -4.77
C PHE A 425 12.68 -16.78 -6.08
N GLN A 426 13.62 -15.85 -6.16
CA GLN A 426 13.97 -15.18 -7.41
C GLN A 426 14.50 -16.18 -8.44
N GLU A 427 15.40 -17.07 -8.01
CA GLU A 427 15.94 -18.10 -8.90
C GLU A 427 14.91 -19.14 -9.31
N PHE A 428 14.01 -19.55 -8.41
CA PHE A 428 12.90 -20.41 -8.82
C PHE A 428 12.02 -19.76 -9.87
N TYR A 429 11.73 -18.47 -9.71
CA TYR A 429 10.92 -17.73 -10.67
C TYR A 429 11.57 -17.71 -12.06
N LYS A 430 12.88 -17.44 -12.12
CA LYS A 430 13.67 -17.42 -13.36
C LYS A 430 13.76 -18.81 -14.02
N LEU A 431 13.96 -19.87 -13.23
CA LEU A 431 14.27 -21.22 -13.73
C LEU A 431 13.05 -22.06 -14.06
N TYR A 432 12.04 -22.03 -13.19
CA TYR A 432 10.90 -22.94 -13.23
C TYR A 432 9.58 -22.24 -13.54
N GLY A 433 9.59 -20.90 -13.59
CA GLY A 433 8.42 -20.08 -13.89
C GLY A 433 7.51 -19.82 -12.68
N PRO A 434 6.43 -19.04 -12.89
CA PRO A 434 5.59 -18.51 -11.82
C PRO A 434 4.83 -19.58 -11.03
N GLU A 435 4.26 -20.57 -11.72
CA GLU A 435 3.39 -21.59 -11.09
C GLU A 435 4.14 -22.50 -10.13
N LYS A 436 5.26 -23.08 -10.60
CA LYS A 436 6.12 -23.92 -9.75
C LYS A 436 6.70 -23.12 -8.59
N THR A 437 7.04 -21.85 -8.81
CA THR A 437 7.56 -20.99 -7.74
C THR A 437 6.53 -20.73 -6.66
N LEU A 438 5.28 -20.47 -7.03
CA LEU A 438 4.18 -20.25 -6.08
C LEU A 438 3.92 -21.50 -5.23
N ASP A 439 3.88 -22.68 -5.86
CA ASP A 439 3.72 -23.96 -5.16
C ASP A 439 4.88 -24.23 -4.18
N LEU A 440 6.12 -24.00 -4.62
CA LEU A 440 7.29 -24.12 -3.76
C LEU A 440 7.27 -23.12 -2.59
N MET A 441 6.88 -21.86 -2.83
CA MET A 441 6.71 -20.86 -1.77
C MET A 441 5.69 -21.33 -0.72
N HIS A 442 4.57 -21.89 -1.16
CA HIS A 442 3.53 -22.41 -0.27
C HIS A 442 4.05 -23.59 0.56
N LYS A 443 4.68 -24.59 -0.08
CA LYS A 443 5.24 -25.76 0.60
C LYS A 443 6.33 -25.41 1.60
N VAL A 444 7.22 -24.46 1.25
CA VAL A 444 8.26 -23.96 2.18
C VAL A 444 7.63 -23.24 3.37
N ALA A 445 6.58 -22.43 3.15
CA ALA A 445 5.88 -21.77 4.24
C ALA A 445 5.19 -22.77 5.18
N LEU A 446 4.49 -23.77 4.62
CA LEU A 446 3.86 -24.84 5.40
C LEU A 446 4.88 -25.64 6.21
N LEU A 447 6.02 -26.03 5.60
CA LEU A 447 7.10 -26.72 6.30
C LEU A 447 7.56 -25.95 7.54
N GLY A 448 7.71 -24.63 7.40
CA GLY A 448 8.08 -23.76 8.51
C GLY A 448 7.05 -23.81 9.65
N VAL A 449 5.76 -23.68 9.35
CA VAL A 449 4.70 -23.70 10.38
C VAL A 449 4.57 -25.05 11.04
N GLU A 450 4.46 -26.12 10.25
CA GLU A 450 4.23 -27.48 10.75
C GLU A 450 5.38 -27.90 11.66
N PHE A 451 6.63 -27.61 11.25
CA PHE A 451 7.78 -27.85 12.11
C PHE A 451 7.73 -27.01 13.40
N LEU A 452 7.35 -25.74 13.30
CA LEU A 452 7.26 -24.84 14.46
C LEU A 452 6.18 -25.27 15.45
N MET A 453 5.06 -25.82 14.96
CA MET A 453 3.99 -26.38 15.80
C MET A 453 4.47 -27.59 16.61
N HIS A 454 5.37 -28.40 16.06
CA HIS A 454 5.96 -29.53 16.76
C HIS A 454 7.07 -29.15 17.73
N GLU A 455 8.02 -28.30 17.31
CA GLU A 455 9.17 -27.91 18.13
C GLU A 455 8.75 -26.96 19.27
N GLY A 456 7.79 -26.08 19.00
CA GLY A 456 7.43 -24.97 19.86
C GLY A 456 8.49 -23.86 19.83
N ALA A 457 8.04 -22.63 19.71
CA ALA A 457 8.90 -21.46 19.88
C ALA A 457 8.22 -20.45 20.80
N SER A 458 9.00 -19.87 21.70
CA SER A 458 8.55 -18.84 22.61
C SER A 458 9.67 -17.86 22.90
N VAL A 459 9.31 -16.69 23.40
CA VAL A 459 10.23 -15.67 23.88
C VAL A 459 9.92 -15.40 25.34
N SER A 460 10.96 -15.21 26.14
CA SER A 460 10.82 -14.95 27.58
C SER A 460 11.51 -13.65 27.97
N LEU A 461 11.11 -13.06 29.10
CA LEU A 461 11.86 -11.94 29.66
C LEU A 461 13.31 -12.34 30.01
N ALA A 462 13.54 -13.61 30.36
CA ALA A 462 14.87 -14.12 30.64
C ALA A 462 15.80 -14.15 29.41
N ASP A 463 15.24 -14.14 28.18
CA ASP A 463 16.03 -14.04 26.95
C ASP A 463 16.83 -12.73 26.87
N THR A 464 16.40 -11.73 27.63
CA THR A 464 17.01 -10.40 27.71
C THR A 464 17.92 -10.25 28.93
N ASP A 465 18.17 -11.32 29.71
CA ASP A 465 19.11 -11.30 30.82
C ASP A 465 20.55 -11.20 30.30
N LEU A 466 21.31 -10.27 30.88
CA LEU A 466 22.74 -10.13 30.59
C LEU A 466 23.55 -11.02 31.53
N PRO A 467 24.61 -11.68 31.03
CA PRO A 467 25.60 -12.30 31.90
C PRO A 467 26.25 -11.28 32.84
N GLU A 468 26.62 -11.72 34.04
CA GLU A 468 27.38 -10.92 35.00
C GLU A 468 28.66 -10.36 34.33
N GLY A 469 28.89 -9.05 34.49
CA GLY A 469 29.98 -8.30 33.86
C GLY A 469 29.67 -7.69 32.47
N ALA A 470 28.63 -8.14 31.75
CA ALA A 470 28.23 -7.48 30.49
C ALA A 470 27.54 -6.13 30.75
N HIS A 471 26.68 -6.09 31.77
CA HIS A 471 26.00 -4.86 32.20
C HIS A 471 27.00 -3.83 32.73
N GLU A 472 27.96 -4.23 33.57
CA GLU A 472 29.00 -3.35 34.09
C GLU A 472 29.82 -2.68 32.98
N LYS A 473 30.20 -3.45 31.96
CA LYS A 473 30.91 -2.92 30.79
C LYS A 473 30.07 -1.96 29.96
N ILE A 474 28.77 -2.19 29.86
CA ILE A 474 27.85 -1.26 29.18
C ILE A 474 27.82 0.06 29.95
N VAL A 475 27.61 0.01 31.26
CA VAL A 475 27.60 1.20 32.13
C VAL A 475 28.94 1.94 32.08
N GLU A 476 30.07 1.22 32.11
CA GLU A 476 31.40 1.80 31.98
C GLU A 476 31.57 2.57 30.65
N ARG A 477 31.08 2.01 29.54
CA ARG A 477 31.14 2.64 28.21
C ARG A 477 30.27 3.89 28.12
N LEU A 478 29.07 3.84 28.69
CA LEU A 478 28.16 4.99 28.70
C LEU A 478 28.72 6.13 29.57
N LYS A 479 29.31 5.81 30.74
CA LYS A 479 30.00 6.80 31.59
C LYS A 479 31.19 7.46 30.90
N LYS A 480 32.01 6.68 30.17
CA LYS A 480 33.12 7.24 29.37
C LYS A 480 32.63 8.24 28.32
N ALA A 481 31.52 7.93 27.65
CA ALA A 481 30.91 8.85 26.69
C ALA A 481 30.40 10.13 27.36
N GLU A 482 29.84 10.03 28.57
CA GLU A 482 29.42 11.20 29.35
C GLU A 482 30.62 12.10 29.73
N GLU A 483 31.72 11.51 30.18
CA GLU A 483 32.96 12.24 30.49
C GLU A 483 33.57 12.93 29.26
N GLU A 484 33.54 12.29 28.09
CA GLU A 484 33.99 12.88 26.83
C GLU A 484 33.13 14.09 26.43
N VAL A 485 31.81 13.97 26.59
CA VAL A 485 30.87 15.07 26.34
C VAL A 485 31.10 16.22 27.32
N GLU A 486 31.38 15.95 28.59
CA GLU A 486 31.73 17.00 29.55
C GLU A 486 33.02 17.75 29.18
N LYS A 487 34.04 17.04 28.66
CA LYS A 487 35.26 17.67 28.15
C LYS A 487 34.97 18.60 26.97
N LEU A 488 34.11 18.18 26.04
CA LEU A 488 33.67 19.04 24.93
C LEU A 488 32.92 20.29 25.42
N ILE A 489 32.02 20.12 26.41
CA ILE A 489 31.30 21.25 27.01
C ILE A 489 32.29 22.24 27.65
N LYS A 490 33.34 21.76 28.33
CA LYS A 490 34.40 22.62 28.90
C LYS A 490 35.15 23.39 27.81
N LEU A 491 35.60 22.71 26.75
CA LEU A 491 36.27 23.36 25.62
C LEU A 491 35.41 24.44 24.95
N TYR A 492 34.12 24.19 24.80
CA TYR A 492 33.17 25.17 24.29
C TYR A 492 33.02 26.39 25.21
N LYS A 493 32.91 26.16 26.53
CA LYS A 493 32.84 27.25 27.52
C LYS A 493 34.13 28.09 27.58
N GLU A 494 35.28 27.48 27.29
CA GLU A 494 36.57 28.14 27.19
C GLU A 494 36.79 28.83 25.82
N GLY A 495 35.88 28.68 24.86
CA GLY A 495 35.99 29.26 23.52
C GLY A 495 37.05 28.61 22.64
N LYS A 496 37.56 27.42 23.01
CA LYS A 496 38.62 26.69 22.30
C LYS A 496 38.11 25.65 21.30
N LEU A 497 36.79 25.54 21.14
CA LEU A 497 36.19 24.61 20.20
C LEU A 497 36.26 25.17 18.78
N GLU A 498 37.04 24.52 17.92
CA GLU A 498 37.10 24.88 16.50
C GLU A 498 35.76 24.56 15.81
N PRO A 499 35.10 25.54 15.17
CA PRO A 499 33.84 25.31 14.47
C PRO A 499 34.08 24.49 13.20
N TYR A 500 33.19 23.55 12.91
CA TYR A 500 33.21 22.86 11.62
C TYR A 500 32.91 23.85 10.48
N PRO A 501 33.49 23.63 9.27
CA PRO A 501 33.23 24.49 8.12
C PRO A 501 31.73 24.67 7.87
N GLY A 502 31.28 25.93 7.80
CA GLY A 502 29.87 26.27 7.54
C GLY A 502 28.91 26.07 8.72
N ARG A 503 29.40 25.77 9.92
CA ARG A 503 28.58 25.64 11.14
C ARG A 503 29.03 26.62 12.21
N THR A 504 28.10 27.03 13.06
CA THR A 504 28.43 27.80 14.27
C THR A 504 29.15 26.92 15.29
N ALA A 505 29.86 27.54 16.24
CA ALA A 505 30.50 26.80 17.34
C ALA A 505 29.48 26.00 18.17
N ARG A 506 28.24 26.50 18.30
CA ARG A 506 27.16 25.81 19.02
C ARG A 506 26.64 24.59 18.27
N GLU A 507 26.41 24.71 16.96
CA GLU A 507 26.01 23.57 16.11
C GLU A 507 27.12 22.52 16.00
N THR A 508 28.38 22.97 16.02
CA THR A 508 29.56 22.09 16.06
C THR A 508 29.59 21.28 17.35
N LEU A 509 29.36 21.93 18.49
CA LEU A 509 29.25 21.25 19.78
C LEU A 509 28.11 20.22 19.77
N GLU A 510 26.91 20.61 19.36
CA GLU A 510 25.75 19.69 19.32
C GLU A 510 26.00 18.50 18.39
N GLY A 511 26.57 18.74 17.21
CA GLY A 511 26.93 17.67 16.27
C GLY A 511 27.98 16.71 16.83
N ALA A 512 29.03 17.23 17.47
CA ALA A 512 30.08 16.43 18.10
C ALA A 512 29.52 15.58 19.25
N MET A 513 28.66 16.16 20.11
CA MET A 513 28.00 15.45 21.20
C MET A 513 27.10 14.32 20.68
N MET A 514 26.26 14.59 19.66
CA MET A 514 25.43 13.54 19.06
C MET A 514 26.28 12.41 18.46
N SER A 515 27.41 12.73 17.84
CA SER A 515 28.33 11.73 17.29
C SER A 515 28.89 10.81 18.37
N ILE A 516 29.40 11.36 19.48
CA ILE A 516 29.94 10.58 20.60
C ILE A 516 28.86 9.69 21.22
N LEU A 517 27.67 10.24 21.47
CA LEU A 517 26.57 9.50 22.08
C LEU A 517 26.03 8.39 21.17
N ASN A 518 26.01 8.59 19.86
CA ASN A 518 25.69 7.53 18.90
C ASN A 518 26.78 6.44 18.87
N GLN A 519 28.06 6.83 18.89
CA GLN A 519 29.18 5.89 18.93
C GLN A 519 29.17 5.05 20.20
N ALA A 520 28.81 5.65 21.34
CA ALA A 520 28.66 4.94 22.61
C ALA A 520 27.61 3.82 22.53
N ARG A 521 26.47 4.09 21.87
CA ARG A 521 25.43 3.08 21.61
C ARG A 521 25.93 1.98 20.66
N ASP A 522 26.72 2.32 19.65
CA ASP A 522 27.28 1.32 18.74
C ASP A 522 28.36 0.46 19.42
N ASP A 523 29.08 1.00 20.40
CA ASP A 523 30.05 0.24 21.18
C ASP A 523 29.37 -0.70 22.19
N THR A 524 28.24 -0.30 22.79
CA THR A 524 27.42 -1.24 23.58
C THR A 524 26.91 -2.40 22.72
N SER A 525 26.59 -2.16 21.43
CA SER A 525 26.28 -3.24 20.47
C SER A 525 27.40 -4.28 20.35
N LYS A 526 28.66 -3.83 20.24
CA LYS A 526 29.82 -4.71 20.10
C LYS A 526 30.04 -5.54 21.35
N VAL A 527 29.85 -4.94 22.53
CA VAL A 527 29.91 -5.65 23.82
C VAL A 527 28.83 -6.72 23.85
N LEU A 528 27.58 -6.35 23.58
CA LEU A 528 26.44 -7.25 23.64
C LEU A 528 26.62 -8.49 22.73
N LYS A 529 27.12 -8.31 21.50
CA LYS A 529 27.42 -9.41 20.56
C LYS A 529 28.46 -10.41 21.08
N LYS A 530 29.40 -10.00 21.93
CA LYS A 530 30.43 -10.89 22.50
C LYS A 530 29.88 -11.76 23.63
N TYR A 531 28.90 -11.22 24.38
CA TYR A 531 28.32 -11.85 25.56
C TYR A 531 27.06 -12.67 25.26
N LEU A 532 26.39 -12.40 24.13
CA LEU A 532 25.32 -13.22 23.59
C LEU A 532 25.87 -14.52 22.96
N LYS A 533 26.19 -15.50 23.80
CA LYS A 533 26.60 -16.85 23.37
C LYS A 533 25.47 -17.89 23.43
N ARG A 534 24.31 -17.54 24.01
CA ARG A 534 23.20 -18.46 24.22
C ARG A 534 22.16 -18.27 23.11
N ASP A 535 21.77 -19.36 22.44
CA ASP A 535 20.66 -19.37 21.48
C ASP A 535 19.33 -19.27 22.25
N THR A 536 18.96 -18.05 22.67
CA THR A 536 17.65 -17.74 23.26
C THR A 536 16.60 -17.52 22.17
N GLY A 537 15.31 -17.65 22.50
CA GLY A 537 14.22 -17.48 21.52
C GLY A 537 14.31 -16.13 20.80
N THR A 538 14.51 -15.06 21.56
CA THR A 538 14.70 -13.69 21.02
C THR A 538 15.91 -13.58 20.09
N PHE A 539 17.03 -14.24 20.44
CA PHE A 539 18.24 -14.20 19.61
C PHE A 539 18.08 -14.99 18.31
N THR A 540 17.47 -16.17 18.39
CA THR A 540 17.13 -17.01 17.23
C THR A 540 16.21 -16.27 16.25
N MET A 541 15.23 -15.50 16.77
CA MET A 541 14.33 -14.67 15.96
C MET A 541 15.08 -13.54 15.21
N ILE A 542 16.07 -12.90 15.86
CA ILE A 542 16.89 -11.86 15.25
C ILE A 542 17.87 -12.46 14.23
N ARG A 543 18.49 -13.61 14.54
CA ARG A 543 19.49 -14.28 13.69
C ARG A 543 18.86 -14.90 12.43
N SER A 544 17.68 -15.52 12.57
CA SER A 544 16.87 -15.98 11.42
C SER A 544 16.39 -14.82 10.55
N GLY A 545 16.28 -13.61 11.14
CA GLY A 545 15.72 -12.42 10.50
C GLY A 545 14.19 -12.42 10.49
N ALA A 546 13.53 -13.36 11.17
CA ALA A 546 12.08 -13.47 11.24
C ALA A 546 11.43 -12.18 11.76
N LYS A 547 11.92 -11.66 12.89
CA LYS A 547 11.47 -10.39 13.48
C LYS A 547 12.51 -9.81 14.42
N GLY A 548 12.55 -8.48 14.50
CA GLY A 548 13.50 -7.76 15.34
C GLY A 548 14.87 -7.54 14.68
N SER A 549 15.67 -6.71 15.33
CA SER A 549 17.03 -6.37 14.90
C SER A 549 17.96 -6.39 16.11
N THR A 550 19.27 -6.42 15.88
CA THR A 550 20.24 -6.26 16.96
C THR A 550 20.06 -4.93 17.69
N LEU A 551 19.63 -3.87 17.00
CA LEU A 551 19.30 -2.59 17.62
C LEU A 551 18.15 -2.74 18.62
N ASN A 552 17.09 -3.46 18.27
CA ASN A 552 15.94 -3.66 19.17
C ASN A 552 16.38 -4.37 20.47
N LEU A 553 17.28 -5.33 20.37
CA LEU A 553 17.84 -6.02 21.55
C LEU A 553 18.64 -5.07 22.44
N ILE A 554 19.42 -4.16 21.85
CA ILE A 554 20.16 -3.12 22.58
C ILE A 554 19.20 -2.18 23.31
N LEU A 555 18.12 -1.75 22.66
CA LEU A 555 17.12 -0.88 23.28
C LEU A 555 16.42 -1.56 24.48
N MET A 556 16.20 -2.87 24.39
CA MET A 556 15.63 -3.64 25.49
C MET A 556 16.58 -3.79 26.67
N VAL A 557 17.88 -4.04 26.40
CA VAL A 557 18.80 -4.61 27.38
C VAL A 557 19.90 -3.64 27.85
N ALA A 558 20.29 -2.69 27.01
CA ALA A 558 21.42 -1.80 27.26
C ALA A 558 20.98 -0.35 27.50
N CYS A 559 20.61 0.37 26.45
CA CYS A 559 20.20 1.78 26.55
C CYS A 559 19.34 2.19 25.36
N LEU A 560 18.43 3.16 25.56
CA LEU A 560 17.71 3.79 24.45
C LEU A 560 18.56 4.79 23.65
N GLY A 561 19.53 5.42 24.32
CA GLY A 561 20.45 6.38 23.72
C GLY A 561 19.83 7.77 23.53
N GLN A 562 20.43 8.58 22.65
CA GLN A 562 20.08 9.98 22.46
C GLN A 562 18.69 10.14 21.82
N GLN A 563 17.75 10.77 22.55
CA GLN A 563 16.46 11.18 21.99
C GLN A 563 16.61 12.51 21.27
N SER A 564 16.04 12.63 20.07
CA SER A 564 16.14 13.86 19.27
C SER A 564 14.76 14.42 18.95
N LEU A 565 14.72 15.73 18.74
CA LEU A 565 13.53 16.46 18.28
C LEU A 565 13.95 17.24 17.03
N ARG A 566 13.36 16.90 15.87
CA ARG A 566 13.69 17.55 14.58
C ARG A 566 15.18 17.53 14.21
N GLY A 567 15.90 16.48 14.61
CA GLY A 567 17.32 16.29 14.25
C GLY A 567 18.33 16.86 15.25
N GLU A 568 17.87 17.54 16.30
CA GLU A 568 18.71 18.09 17.36
C GLU A 568 18.42 17.41 18.71
N ARG A 569 19.33 17.57 19.67
CA ARG A 569 19.10 17.20 21.07
C ARG A 569 17.93 18.02 21.63
N ILE A 570 17.24 17.47 22.62
CA ILE A 570 16.07 18.13 23.18
C ILE A 570 16.52 19.40 23.91
N SER A 571 16.11 20.57 23.43
CA SER A 571 16.44 21.88 24.00
C SER A 571 15.21 22.72 24.31
N ARG A 572 14.06 22.40 23.70
CA ARG A 572 12.78 23.10 23.92
C ARG A 572 12.21 22.75 25.29
N GLY A 573 11.84 23.78 26.05
CA GLY A 573 11.32 23.63 27.41
C GLY A 573 11.15 24.97 28.12
N TYR A 574 11.53 25.01 29.40
CA TYR A 574 11.51 26.23 30.21
C TYR A 574 12.59 27.25 29.77
N ARG A 575 12.50 28.49 30.27
CA ARG A 575 13.46 29.55 29.96
C ARG A 575 14.88 29.18 30.43
N GLY A 576 15.74 28.84 29.47
CA GLY A 576 17.14 28.48 29.68
C GLY A 576 17.38 27.05 30.17
N ARG A 577 16.41 26.13 30.07
CA ARG A 577 16.56 24.71 30.45
C ARG A 577 15.43 23.86 29.88
N THR A 578 15.64 22.58 29.66
CA THR A 578 14.61 21.66 29.14
C THR A 578 13.52 21.39 30.17
N LEU A 579 13.88 20.89 31.36
CA LEU A 579 12.96 20.60 32.46
C LEU A 579 13.27 21.45 33.69
N SER A 580 12.28 21.59 34.58
CA SER A 580 12.43 22.32 35.84
C SER A 580 13.45 21.69 36.81
N LEU A 581 13.77 20.41 36.62
CA LEU A 581 14.75 19.65 37.40
C LEU A 581 16.20 20.04 37.09
N PHE A 582 16.46 20.57 35.88
CA PHE A 582 17.82 20.93 35.47
C PHE A 582 18.17 22.37 35.86
N LYS A 583 19.46 22.64 36.01
CA LYS A 583 19.96 24.01 36.21
C LYS A 583 19.77 24.83 34.92
N LYS A 584 19.61 26.15 35.05
CA LYS A 584 19.57 27.04 33.89
C LYS A 584 20.94 27.01 33.18
N GLY A 585 20.94 26.88 31.85
CA GLY A 585 22.12 26.76 31.02
C GLY A 585 22.74 25.36 31.00
N ASP A 586 22.07 24.36 31.57
CA ASP A 586 22.55 22.98 31.54
C ASP A 586 22.42 22.38 30.13
N ILE A 587 23.57 22.03 29.56
CA ILE A 587 23.71 21.41 28.23
C ILE A 587 24.26 19.98 28.33
N GLY A 588 24.33 19.42 29.54
CA GLY A 588 24.83 18.07 29.80
C GLY A 588 24.03 16.97 29.10
N VAL A 589 24.57 15.75 29.12
CA VAL A 589 24.05 14.56 28.41
C VAL A 589 22.58 14.30 28.74
N ARG A 590 22.27 14.23 30.04
CA ARG A 590 20.90 14.02 30.56
C ARG A 590 19.97 15.20 30.27
N ALA A 591 20.43 16.44 30.40
CA ALA A 591 19.62 17.63 30.15
C ALA A 591 19.17 17.75 28.69
N GLY A 592 19.97 17.26 27.75
CA GLY A 592 19.63 17.23 26.33
C GLY A 592 18.96 15.93 25.87
N GLY A 593 18.47 15.09 26.78
CA GLY A 593 17.60 13.95 26.45
C GLY A 593 18.30 12.64 26.07
N PHE A 594 19.52 12.41 26.55
CA PHE A 594 20.12 11.08 26.48
C PHE A 594 19.52 10.16 27.55
N VAL A 595 19.17 8.94 27.13
CA VAL A 595 18.56 7.92 28.00
C VAL A 595 19.56 6.78 28.21
N MET A 596 19.98 6.61 29.46
CA MET A 596 21.02 5.66 29.86
C MET A 596 20.47 4.26 30.02
N HIS A 597 19.22 4.14 30.48
CA HIS A 597 18.60 2.85 30.78
C HIS A 597 17.91 2.23 29.54
N GLY A 598 17.86 0.90 29.51
CA GLY A 598 17.07 0.12 28.55
C GLY A 598 15.65 -0.16 29.07
N TYR A 599 14.78 -0.69 28.21
CA TYR A 599 13.39 -1.00 28.60
C TYR A 599 13.28 -2.00 29.75
N LYS A 600 14.23 -2.93 29.88
CA LYS A 600 14.22 -3.94 30.94
C LYS A 600 14.51 -3.36 32.32
N GLU A 601 15.49 -2.47 32.41
CA GLU A 601 15.87 -1.81 33.66
C GLU A 601 14.81 -0.79 34.10
N GLY A 602 14.08 -0.24 33.13
CA GLY A 602 13.04 0.76 33.34
C GLY A 602 13.60 2.17 33.15
N LEU A 603 12.72 3.08 32.74
CA LEU A 603 13.08 4.48 32.50
C LEU A 603 12.73 5.33 33.72
N ASP A 604 13.63 6.25 34.09
CA ASP A 604 13.29 7.25 35.08
C ASP A 604 12.27 8.28 34.54
N PRO A 605 11.61 9.10 35.38
CA PRO A 605 10.59 10.04 34.92
C PRO A 605 11.08 11.05 33.87
N VAL A 606 12.36 11.43 33.92
CA VAL A 606 12.96 12.39 32.98
C VAL A 606 13.22 11.71 31.64
N GLU A 607 13.80 10.52 31.66
CA GLU A 607 14.05 9.70 30.49
C GLU A 607 12.75 9.31 29.78
N PHE A 608 11.74 8.90 30.56
CA PHE A 608 10.40 8.59 30.04
C PHE A 608 9.80 9.80 29.32
N PHE A 609 9.88 10.99 29.92
CA PHE A 609 9.38 12.21 29.29
C PHE A 609 10.10 12.52 27.97
N PHE A 610 11.43 12.44 27.95
CA PHE A 610 12.21 12.67 26.73
C PHE A 610 11.94 11.63 25.64
N HIS A 611 11.75 10.37 26.03
CA HIS A 611 11.36 9.31 25.10
C HIS A 611 9.97 9.56 24.52
N ALA A 612 9.00 10.00 25.34
CA ALA A 612 7.67 10.37 24.87
C ALA A 612 7.69 11.56 23.90
N VAL A 613 8.57 12.55 24.11
CA VAL A 613 8.77 13.68 23.19
C VAL A 613 9.25 13.20 21.82
N ALA A 614 10.28 12.34 21.77
CA ALA A 614 10.78 11.78 20.52
C ALA A 614 9.76 10.87 19.82
N GLY A 615 8.99 10.09 20.59
CA GLY A 615 7.87 9.31 20.09
C GLY A 615 6.80 10.17 19.43
N ARG A 616 6.44 11.30 20.05
CA ARG A 616 5.48 12.27 19.49
C ARG A 616 5.99 12.88 18.18
N ASP A 617 7.26 13.28 18.10
CA ASP A 617 7.84 13.81 16.86
C ASP A 617 7.76 12.80 15.71
N SER A 618 8.06 11.54 16.00
CA SER A 618 7.98 10.43 15.03
C SER A 618 6.55 10.21 14.53
N LEU A 619 5.55 10.20 15.43
CA LEU A 619 4.14 10.05 15.08
C LEU A 619 3.61 11.22 14.22
N VAL A 620 3.96 12.46 14.59
CA VAL A 620 3.54 13.65 13.84
C VAL A 620 4.19 13.68 12.46
N ASN A 621 5.48 13.35 12.36
CA ASN A 621 6.19 13.29 11.09
C ASN A 621 5.58 12.25 10.14
N LYS A 622 5.15 11.08 10.65
CA LYS A 622 4.44 10.06 9.85
C LYS A 622 3.13 10.63 9.28
N GLY A 623 2.34 11.31 10.11
CA GLY A 623 1.08 11.95 9.67
C GLY A 623 1.27 13.07 8.65
N MET A 624 2.33 13.87 8.77
CA MET A 624 2.61 14.99 7.86
C MET A 624 3.20 14.59 6.50
N ARG A 625 3.90 13.46 6.42
CA ARG A 625 4.55 13.00 5.17
C ARG A 625 3.54 12.41 4.18
N THR A 626 2.52 11.71 4.67
CA THR A 626 1.54 10.99 3.83
C THR A 626 0.81 11.87 2.81
N PRO A 627 0.30 13.07 3.16
CA PRO A 627 -0.35 13.94 2.18
C PRO A 627 0.63 14.46 1.10
N LYS A 628 1.88 14.75 1.49
CA LYS A 628 2.91 15.25 0.56
C LYS A 628 3.33 14.17 -0.44
N SER A 629 3.60 12.95 0.04
CA SER A 629 3.97 11.83 -0.83
C SER A 629 2.83 11.45 -1.78
N GLY A 630 1.60 11.34 -1.29
CA GLY A 630 0.44 11.02 -2.12
C GLY A 630 0.14 12.09 -3.17
N TYR A 631 0.32 13.37 -2.82
CA TYR A 631 0.15 14.47 -3.78
C TYR A 631 1.25 14.45 -4.87
N LEU A 632 2.51 14.23 -4.49
CA LEU A 632 3.61 14.09 -5.45
C LEU A 632 3.36 12.90 -6.39
N GLN A 633 3.01 11.75 -5.83
CA GLN A 633 2.69 10.55 -6.61
C GLN A 633 1.58 10.84 -7.63
N ARG A 634 0.47 11.46 -7.20
CA ARG A 634 -0.62 11.82 -8.10
C ARG A 634 -0.17 12.76 -9.22
N ARG A 635 0.67 13.76 -8.91
CA ARG A 635 1.20 14.68 -9.93
C ARG A 635 2.04 13.94 -10.97
N LEU A 636 2.88 13.01 -10.54
CA LEU A 636 3.71 12.20 -11.42
C LEU A 636 2.86 11.25 -12.28
N VAL A 637 1.89 10.55 -11.68
CA VAL A 637 0.97 9.66 -12.41
C VAL A 637 0.21 10.44 -13.48
N ASN A 638 -0.39 11.58 -13.12
CA ASN A 638 -1.13 12.40 -14.09
C ASN A 638 -0.24 12.95 -15.22
N ALA A 639 1.06 13.12 -14.99
CA ALA A 639 2.00 13.60 -16.01
C ALA A 639 2.50 12.47 -16.93
N LEU A 640 2.51 11.22 -16.44
CA LEU A 640 3.15 10.09 -17.13
C LEU A 640 2.17 8.99 -17.56
N GLN A 641 0.88 9.09 -17.24
CA GLN A 641 -0.13 8.07 -17.56
C GLN A 641 -0.30 7.78 -19.06
N ASP A 642 0.04 8.75 -19.92
CA ASP A 642 -0.09 8.64 -21.38
C ASP A 642 1.14 7.98 -22.03
N VAL A 643 2.20 7.77 -21.25
CA VAL A 643 3.50 7.27 -21.73
C VAL A 643 3.43 5.75 -21.89
N LYS A 644 3.74 5.26 -23.09
CA LYS A 644 3.74 3.83 -23.41
C LYS A 644 4.94 3.41 -24.27
N VAL A 645 5.33 2.15 -24.15
CA VAL A 645 6.29 1.50 -25.04
C VAL A 645 5.55 0.99 -26.27
N LEU A 646 5.99 1.38 -27.47
CA LEU A 646 5.44 0.88 -28.73
C LEU A 646 6.23 -0.34 -29.24
N TYR A 647 5.68 -1.02 -30.25
CA TYR A 647 6.29 -2.22 -30.84
C TYR A 647 7.69 -2.01 -31.43
N ASP A 648 8.07 -0.77 -31.75
CA ASP A 648 9.41 -0.40 -32.20
C ASP A 648 10.42 -0.21 -31.05
N GLY A 649 10.00 -0.42 -29.79
CA GLY A 649 10.82 -0.24 -28.59
C GLY A 649 10.98 1.22 -28.13
N THR A 650 10.38 2.17 -28.86
CA THR A 650 10.37 3.59 -28.46
C THR A 650 9.32 3.85 -27.38
N VAL A 651 9.59 4.84 -26.54
CA VAL A 651 8.66 5.33 -25.52
C VAL A 651 8.05 6.63 -26.02
N ARG A 652 6.72 6.64 -26.16
CA ARG A 652 5.99 7.79 -26.71
C ARG A 652 4.81 8.20 -25.82
N ASP A 653 4.43 9.46 -25.91
CA ASP A 653 3.20 9.98 -25.31
C ASP A 653 1.96 9.72 -26.20
N SER A 654 0.80 10.21 -25.77
CA SER A 654 -0.47 10.13 -26.50
C SER A 654 -0.49 10.96 -27.80
N SER A 655 0.38 11.96 -27.93
CA SER A 655 0.54 12.79 -29.14
C SER A 655 1.50 12.17 -30.17
N GLY A 656 2.16 11.06 -29.82
CA GLY A 656 3.15 10.38 -30.66
C GLY A 656 4.55 10.98 -30.59
N VAL A 657 4.80 11.92 -29.66
CA VAL A 657 6.13 12.49 -29.42
C VAL A 657 7.01 11.44 -28.76
N ILE A 658 8.20 11.23 -29.30
CA ILE A 658 9.19 10.29 -28.75
C ILE A 658 9.84 10.91 -27.52
N ILE A 659 9.74 10.23 -26.38
CA ILE A 659 10.38 10.58 -25.12
C ILE A 659 11.70 9.83 -24.98
N GLN A 660 11.72 8.54 -25.31
CA GLN A 660 12.94 7.72 -25.35
C GLN A 660 12.98 6.92 -26.66
N PHE A 661 14.16 6.89 -27.30
CA PHE A 661 14.38 6.06 -28.50
C PHE A 661 14.41 4.56 -28.18
N LYS A 662 14.72 4.21 -26.93
CA LYS A 662 14.73 2.85 -26.41
C LYS A 662 14.32 2.89 -24.95
N TYR A 663 13.38 2.04 -24.55
CA TYR A 663 12.92 1.96 -23.16
C TYR A 663 14.12 1.79 -22.20
N GLY A 664 14.27 2.69 -21.24
CA GLY A 664 15.34 2.59 -20.23
C GLY A 664 16.76 2.70 -20.79
N GLU A 665 16.93 3.12 -22.04
CA GLU A 665 18.21 3.13 -22.81
C GLU A 665 18.80 1.73 -23.10
N ASP A 666 18.44 0.71 -22.33
CA ASP A 666 18.89 -0.68 -22.44
C ASP A 666 17.84 -1.64 -23.05
N GLY A 667 16.56 -1.27 -23.00
CA GLY A 667 15.43 -2.10 -23.42
C GLY A 667 15.05 -3.19 -22.41
N ILE A 668 15.52 -3.10 -21.16
CA ILE A 668 15.38 -4.17 -20.17
C ILE A 668 14.21 -3.88 -19.23
N ASP A 669 13.27 -4.83 -19.12
CA ASP A 669 12.23 -4.79 -18.10
C ASP A 669 12.83 -5.14 -16.74
N VAL A 670 12.85 -4.17 -15.82
CA VAL A 670 13.38 -4.31 -14.46
C VAL A 670 12.79 -5.52 -13.74
N SER A 671 11.51 -5.85 -13.96
CA SER A 671 10.85 -7.00 -13.31
C SER A 671 11.36 -8.36 -13.81
N LYS A 672 12.06 -8.39 -14.94
CA LYS A 672 12.66 -9.59 -15.55
C LYS A 672 14.18 -9.63 -15.43
N SER A 673 14.77 -8.66 -14.74
CA SER A 673 16.22 -8.51 -14.54
C SER A 673 16.61 -8.77 -13.08
N ASP A 674 17.92 -8.85 -12.80
CA ASP A 674 18.42 -8.86 -11.43
C ASP A 674 18.86 -7.45 -11.03
N HIS A 675 18.02 -6.74 -10.26
CA HIS A 675 18.29 -5.35 -9.87
C HIS A 675 18.49 -4.37 -11.04
N GLY A 676 17.91 -4.64 -12.21
CA GLY A 676 18.08 -3.81 -13.40
C GLY A 676 19.28 -4.20 -14.26
N ASP A 677 20.00 -5.27 -13.94
CA ASP A 677 21.14 -5.77 -14.72
C ASP A 677 21.00 -7.28 -15.01
N ILE A 678 21.85 -7.77 -15.92
CA ILE A 678 21.99 -9.19 -16.24
C ILE A 678 23.12 -9.75 -15.38
N ASP A 679 22.80 -10.68 -14.47
CA ASP A 679 23.81 -11.34 -13.62
C ASP A 679 24.63 -12.36 -14.42
N ILE A 680 25.72 -11.88 -15.04
CA ILE A 680 26.63 -12.69 -15.85
C ILE A 680 27.34 -13.75 -15.00
N ASP A 681 27.75 -13.40 -13.79
CA ASP A 681 28.49 -14.29 -12.90
C ASP A 681 27.65 -15.50 -12.53
N MET A 682 26.39 -15.28 -12.17
CA MET A 682 25.44 -16.34 -11.89
C MET A 682 25.16 -17.24 -13.10
N ILE A 683 25.06 -16.66 -14.30
CA ILE A 683 24.92 -17.43 -15.54
C ILE A 683 26.15 -18.30 -15.78
N ILE A 684 27.36 -17.74 -15.61
CA ILE A 684 28.62 -18.46 -15.77
C ILE A 684 28.71 -19.61 -14.75
N GLU A 685 28.37 -19.37 -13.49
CA GLU A 685 28.36 -20.41 -12.45
C GLU A 685 27.37 -21.53 -12.77
N ARG A 686 26.18 -21.17 -13.27
CA ARG A 686 25.17 -22.13 -13.71
C ARG A 686 25.66 -23.00 -14.87
N VAL A 687 26.27 -22.40 -15.89
CA VAL A 687 26.74 -23.12 -17.09
C VAL A 687 27.97 -23.97 -16.77
N LYS A 688 28.90 -23.45 -15.96
CA LYS A 688 30.10 -24.20 -15.57
C LYS A 688 29.78 -25.40 -14.69
N GLY A 689 28.63 -25.40 -14.02
CA GLY A 689 28.11 -26.57 -13.31
C GLY A 689 29.10 -27.19 -12.33
N VAL A 690 30.06 -26.45 -11.79
CA VAL A 690 31.07 -27.00 -10.88
C VAL A 690 31.56 -25.95 -9.91
N GLY A 691 31.46 -26.34 -8.63
CA GLY A 691 32.00 -25.70 -7.45
C GLY A 691 31.62 -26.47 -6.21
#